data_AF-A0AAN6VRS1-F1
#
_entry.id   AF-A0AAN6VRS1-F1
#
_cell.length_a   1.000
_cell.length_b   1.000
_cell.length_c   1.000
_cell.angle_alpha   90.00
_cell.angle_beta   90.00
_cell.angle_gamma   90.00
#
_symmetry.space_group_name_H-M   'P 1'
#
loop_
_entity.id
_entity.type
_entity.pdbx_description
1 polymer ?
#
loop_
_entity_poly.entity_id
_entity_poly.type
_entity_poly.pdbx_seq_one_letter_code
_entity_poly.pdbx_strand_id
1 'polypeptide(L)'
;MFVLRNVGKLLFGSSNQESMIELPQGQLYLVRPLSPKGYSELIFKDASARIRRTAQDFQYQLVVQRVYEEGEAELFADEEGDDTEADADILAGERDEKTFLLDEALHFRVENREGSERVLAWRDLSGDAGDVYEFVCDAAISQPQVEQFELIAKQCQYERKYRKPHTTATEEDFEQFEFDEQPIPQASPLHSPTIERSIDCSDSMLLGKPSANTGVKREKVPEPDTTTPTKKGKDRDMKPPAVSAHPEAREMLAAEVAELHFFDFPSGAFVLQDSSVTATVTETGDWQYWLQVKSADRDWLGIPVVADINPVFNFEFLSFIFNQFSEDGSAYSWLLRFKDQATLERFQEGLLQALWEQLNEMKWSKIKDKERDYVADAFNDLVMEDSEQAEEEEEEEHIEEEEEEDDRAQSEHYDSDEEADDVEYKPKDSDVNKQLAVGYKHDRSFVVRGSKIGVFKHTPNNHLEFSTNISKVETPKGELFSPKKVMLHNEDRNLILQKDSDPNKLYRMDLEYGKVVDEWNIHEDIPVVTFAPENKFAQMTHEPTFLGISRNALYRVDPRLSGSKLVDAQLKQYMSKNDFSAVATTEKGYIAVASDKGDVRLFDRLGVNAKTHIPALGEPIIGLDVSADGRWVLATCRTYLLLVDALQKSGKNEGKLGFEKSFAADAKPQPRRLALTPEHVAQFAYETSKGVNFTPAKFNTGEGAEETSIITATGPYIIEWSLKKVLNGRKAPYLIKRYTDDIKADDFKFGTDKNVIVALPHEVNMVNHARLKKPTRESIAGEFGIAGRKGSGRIGTPASGRYKLGKDDIVEEAY
;
A
#
# COMPACT_ATOMS: atom_id res chain seq x y z
N MET A 1 41.62 -22.01 -25.25
CA MET A 1 41.17 -23.01 -24.26
C MET A 1 40.79 -22.26 -22.99
N PHE A 2 39.64 -21.59 -23.00
CA PHE A 2 39.07 -20.88 -21.84
C PHE A 2 37.56 -20.81 -22.05
N VAL A 3 36.90 -21.94 -21.83
CA VAL A 3 35.46 -22.07 -21.64
C VAL A 3 35.36 -22.98 -20.44
N LEU A 4 35.23 -22.44 -19.22
CA LEU A 4 34.92 -23.21 -18.00
C LEU A 4 34.64 -22.37 -16.74
N ARG A 5 34.47 -21.03 -16.82
CA ARG A 5 34.12 -20.22 -15.63
C ARG A 5 32.65 -19.74 -15.55
N ASN A 6 31.87 -19.84 -16.62
CA ASN A 6 30.49 -19.31 -16.66
C ASN A 6 29.37 -20.37 -16.61
N VAL A 7 29.67 -21.61 -16.24
CA VAL A 7 28.65 -22.69 -16.17
C VAL A 7 28.15 -22.91 -14.73
N GLY A 8 28.81 -22.34 -13.72
CA GLY A 8 28.41 -22.49 -12.31
C GLY A 8 27.21 -21.64 -11.89
N LYS A 9 27.09 -20.40 -12.39
CA LYS A 9 25.99 -19.48 -12.00
C LYS A 9 24.68 -19.68 -12.80
N LEU A 10 24.73 -20.29 -13.99
CA LEU A 10 23.55 -20.49 -14.84
C LEU A 10 22.73 -21.76 -14.50
N LEU A 11 23.24 -22.62 -13.61
CA LEU A 11 22.59 -23.87 -13.23
C LEU A 11 21.93 -23.82 -11.84
N PHE A 12 22.20 -22.81 -11.02
CA PHE A 12 21.73 -22.74 -9.64
C PHE A 12 20.99 -21.42 -9.43
N GLY A 13 19.72 -21.40 -9.82
CA GLY A 13 18.82 -20.26 -9.60
C GLY A 13 18.72 -19.88 -8.13
N SER A 14 18.77 -18.59 -7.85
CA SER A 14 18.48 -17.98 -6.56
C SER A 14 16.98 -17.66 -6.49
N SER A 15 16.17 -18.67 -6.19
CA SER A 15 14.74 -18.55 -5.93
C SER A 15 14.48 -18.90 -4.47
N ASN A 16 14.00 -17.94 -3.66
CA ASN A 16 13.31 -18.15 -2.36
C ASN A 16 13.57 -19.51 -1.67
N GLN A 17 14.81 -19.70 -1.21
CA GLN A 17 15.26 -20.99 -0.71
C GLN A 17 14.98 -21.08 0.79
N GLU A 18 13.90 -21.77 1.16
CA GLU A 18 13.52 -22.06 2.54
C GLU A 18 14.76 -22.49 3.37
N SER A 19 15.12 -21.66 4.36
CA SER A 19 16.22 -21.95 5.28
C SER A 19 15.81 -23.13 6.16
N MET A 20 16.55 -24.23 6.07
CA MET A 20 16.26 -25.45 6.82
C MET A 20 16.65 -25.31 8.29
N ILE A 21 17.74 -24.58 8.56
CA ILE A 21 18.22 -24.23 9.90
C ILE A 21 19.20 -23.06 9.84
N GLU A 22 19.28 -22.29 10.92
CA GLU A 22 20.16 -21.12 11.05
C GLU A 22 20.79 -21.04 12.46
N LEU A 23 22.04 -20.59 12.50
CA LEU A 23 22.79 -20.16 13.67
C LEU A 23 22.94 -18.64 13.57
N PRO A 24 22.25 -17.85 14.42
CA PRO A 24 22.04 -16.43 14.19
C PRO A 24 23.28 -15.56 14.45
N GLN A 25 24.24 -16.03 15.24
CA GLN A 25 25.40 -15.23 15.68
C GLN A 25 26.68 -16.06 15.81
N GLY A 26 27.76 -15.57 15.24
CA GLY A 26 29.08 -16.15 15.33
C GLY A 26 30.10 -15.37 14.50
N GLN A 27 31.31 -15.91 14.41
CA GLN A 27 32.43 -15.26 13.72
C GLN A 27 33.00 -16.22 12.67
N LEU A 28 33.30 -15.73 11.47
CA LEU A 28 33.88 -16.54 10.40
C LEU A 28 35.37 -16.25 10.25
N TYR A 29 36.20 -17.28 10.38
CA TYR A 29 37.64 -17.25 10.13
C TYR A 29 37.99 -18.12 8.93
N LEU A 30 39.09 -17.77 8.25
CA LEU A 30 39.77 -18.61 7.28
C LEU A 30 41.17 -18.95 7.83
N VAL A 31 41.39 -20.22 8.12
CA VAL A 31 42.65 -20.76 8.65
C VAL A 31 43.47 -21.32 7.50
N ARG A 32 44.70 -20.82 7.35
CA ARG A 32 45.64 -21.19 6.28
C ARG A 32 46.96 -21.67 6.86
N PRO A 33 47.09 -22.95 7.26
CA PRO A 33 48.26 -23.47 7.97
C PRO A 33 49.59 -23.34 7.21
N LEU A 34 49.55 -23.24 5.88
CA LEU A 34 50.72 -23.20 4.99
C LEU A 34 50.98 -21.82 4.37
N SER A 35 50.18 -20.79 4.72
CA SER A 35 50.25 -19.48 4.08
C SER A 35 51.37 -18.59 4.66
N PRO A 36 52.16 -17.92 3.80
CA PRO A 36 53.16 -16.93 4.24
C PRO A 36 52.53 -15.59 4.67
N LYS A 37 51.22 -15.38 4.44
CA LYS A 37 50.50 -14.12 4.74
C LYS A 37 49.89 -14.06 6.14
N GLY A 38 49.87 -15.17 6.89
CA GLY A 38 49.25 -15.27 8.21
C GLY A 38 48.53 -16.61 8.38
N TYR A 39 48.47 -17.09 9.63
CA TYR A 39 47.91 -18.41 9.97
C TYR A 39 46.38 -18.43 9.98
N SER A 40 45.74 -17.36 10.44
CA SER A 40 44.29 -17.20 10.48
C SER A 40 43.93 -15.78 10.06
N GLU A 41 42.79 -15.65 9.38
CA GLU A 41 42.22 -14.37 8.93
C GLU A 41 40.75 -14.32 9.37
N LEU A 42 40.36 -13.29 10.13
CA LEU A 42 38.96 -13.04 10.48
C LEU A 42 38.27 -12.44 9.24
N ILE A 43 37.32 -13.18 8.68
CA ILE A 43 36.56 -12.78 7.50
C ILE A 43 35.35 -11.96 7.93
N PHE A 44 34.55 -12.47 8.87
CA PHE A 44 33.40 -11.76 9.42
C PHE A 44 33.47 -11.75 10.95
N LYS A 45 33.51 -10.53 11.51
CA LYS A 45 33.49 -10.30 12.96
C LYS A 45 32.16 -10.73 13.58
N ASP A 46 31.07 -10.43 12.91
CA ASP A 46 29.70 -10.78 13.28
C ASP A 46 29.01 -11.37 12.05
N ALA A 47 28.49 -12.59 12.16
CA ALA A 47 27.90 -13.33 11.05
C ALA A 47 26.86 -14.36 11.51
N SER A 48 25.93 -14.71 10.62
CA SER A 48 25.01 -15.85 10.77
C SER A 48 25.35 -16.96 9.78
N ALA A 49 25.10 -18.21 10.17
CA ALA A 49 25.33 -19.39 9.33
C ALA A 49 24.03 -20.16 9.12
N ARG A 50 23.66 -20.46 7.86
CA ARG A 50 22.39 -21.09 7.50
C ARG A 50 22.54 -22.17 6.44
N ILE A 51 21.66 -23.17 6.46
CA ILE A 51 21.55 -24.20 5.42
C ILE A 51 20.28 -23.97 4.62
N ARG A 52 20.40 -23.83 3.28
CA ARG A 52 19.25 -23.59 2.38
C ARG A 52 19.16 -24.60 1.24
N ARG A 53 17.95 -24.84 0.75
CA ARG A 53 17.65 -25.75 -0.37
C ARG A 53 17.84 -25.07 -1.70
N THR A 54 18.55 -25.66 -2.65
CA THR A 54 18.63 -25.07 -4.00
C THR A 54 17.44 -25.39 -4.89
N ALA A 55 17.29 -24.67 -6.01
CA ALA A 55 16.29 -24.96 -7.04
C ALA A 55 16.46 -26.36 -7.70
N GLN A 56 17.59 -27.03 -7.47
CA GLN A 56 17.82 -28.41 -7.92
C GLN A 56 17.60 -29.40 -6.78
N ASP A 57 16.87 -30.49 -7.08
CA ASP A 57 16.64 -31.58 -6.13
C ASP A 57 17.95 -32.17 -5.60
N PHE A 58 17.98 -32.40 -4.29
CA PHE A 58 19.12 -32.96 -3.55
C PHE A 58 20.39 -32.11 -3.61
N GLN A 59 20.25 -30.78 -3.73
CA GLN A 59 21.36 -29.85 -3.66
C GLN A 59 21.10 -28.76 -2.63
N TYR A 60 22.06 -28.58 -1.73
CA TYR A 60 21.94 -27.75 -0.53
C TYR A 60 23.17 -26.87 -0.38
N GLN A 61 22.99 -25.67 0.17
CA GLN A 61 24.08 -24.72 0.40
C GLN A 61 24.20 -24.37 1.88
N LEU A 62 25.43 -24.36 2.38
CA LEU A 62 25.84 -23.68 3.60
C LEU A 62 26.19 -22.23 3.25
N VAL A 63 25.55 -21.28 3.93
CA VAL A 63 25.70 -19.85 3.67
C VAL A 63 26.11 -19.17 4.95
N VAL A 64 27.18 -18.38 4.92
CA VAL A 64 27.61 -17.53 6.02
C VAL A 64 27.49 -16.08 5.58
N GLN A 65 26.68 -15.30 6.28
CA GLN A 65 26.38 -13.91 5.94
C GLN A 65 26.86 -13.00 7.07
N ARG A 66 27.50 -11.88 6.72
CA ARG A 66 27.92 -10.86 7.68
C ARG A 66 26.71 -10.15 8.28
N VAL A 67 26.75 -9.88 9.58
CA VAL A 67 25.76 -9.09 10.33
C VAL A 67 26.41 -7.75 10.69
N TYR A 68 25.74 -6.64 10.41
CA TYR A 68 26.22 -5.29 10.71
C TYR A 68 25.80 -4.85 12.11
N GLU A 69 26.71 -4.23 12.86
CA GLU A 69 26.39 -3.53 14.12
C GLU A 69 26.03 -2.07 13.79
N GLU A 70 25.01 -1.54 14.45
CA GLU A 70 24.37 -0.25 14.16
C GLU A 70 25.40 0.90 14.03
N GLY A 71 25.50 1.49 12.84
CA GLY A 71 26.41 2.62 12.53
C GLY A 71 27.74 2.28 11.83
N GLU A 72 28.08 1.01 11.58
CA GLU A 72 29.31 0.67 10.81
C GLU A 72 29.13 0.75 9.28
N ALA A 73 27.90 0.69 8.76
CA ALA A 73 27.63 0.71 7.31
C ALA A 73 27.97 2.06 6.65
N GLU A 74 27.89 3.18 7.40
CA GLU A 74 28.18 4.52 6.88
C GLU A 74 29.68 4.77 6.62
N LEU A 75 30.58 4.04 7.29
CA LEU A 75 32.03 4.27 7.16
C LEU A 75 32.65 3.65 5.91
N PHE A 76 32.00 2.65 5.30
CA PHE A 76 32.51 1.98 4.09
C PHE A 76 32.04 2.64 2.79
N ALA A 77 30.99 3.46 2.83
CA ALA A 77 30.49 4.19 1.66
C ALA A 77 31.38 5.40 1.28
N ASP A 78 32.21 5.90 2.21
CA ASP A 78 33.01 7.12 2.02
C ASP A 78 34.42 6.89 1.45
N GLU A 79 34.86 5.64 1.21
CA GLU A 79 36.27 5.34 0.84
C GLU A 79 36.54 4.90 -0.62
N GLU A 80 35.54 4.72 -1.49
CA GLU A 80 35.79 4.38 -2.91
C GLU A 80 35.19 5.43 -3.87
N GLY A 81 36.08 6.27 -4.43
CA GLY A 81 35.74 7.30 -5.40
C GLY A 81 35.50 6.77 -6.82
N ASP A 82 34.48 7.36 -7.45
CA ASP A 82 34.30 7.68 -8.89
C ASP A 82 35.05 6.77 -9.88
N ASP A 83 34.44 5.65 -10.29
CA ASP A 83 34.39 5.19 -11.69
C ASP A 83 33.49 3.93 -11.85
N THR A 84 32.45 4.06 -12.68
CA THR A 84 31.58 3.00 -13.27
C THR A 84 30.61 2.22 -12.35
N GLU A 85 29.43 2.81 -12.14
CA GLU A 85 28.28 2.34 -11.33
C GLU A 85 27.57 1.04 -11.79
N ALA A 86 28.12 0.24 -12.72
CA ALA A 86 27.48 -0.99 -13.20
C ALA A 86 28.16 -2.30 -12.75
N ASP A 87 29.44 -2.24 -12.34
CA ASP A 87 30.21 -3.43 -11.93
C ASP A 87 30.49 -3.48 -10.41
N ALA A 88 30.14 -2.42 -9.66
CA ALA A 88 30.36 -2.35 -8.20
C ALA A 88 29.35 -3.16 -7.39
N ASP A 89 28.06 -3.14 -7.76
CA ASP A 89 26.99 -3.85 -7.03
C ASP A 89 27.15 -5.38 -7.07
N ILE A 90 27.66 -5.93 -8.16
CA ILE A 90 27.87 -7.39 -8.30
C ILE A 90 29.05 -7.86 -7.43
N LEU A 91 30.03 -6.98 -7.20
CA LEU A 91 31.18 -7.25 -6.33
C LEU A 91 30.86 -7.03 -4.85
N ALA A 92 29.91 -6.14 -4.51
CA ALA A 92 29.47 -5.89 -3.14
C ALA A 92 28.75 -7.12 -2.53
N GLY A 93 27.88 -7.80 -3.30
CA GLY A 93 27.18 -9.00 -2.82
C GLY A 93 28.09 -10.21 -2.50
N GLU A 94 29.27 -10.32 -3.12
CA GLU A 94 30.27 -11.36 -2.81
C GLU A 94 31.19 -10.97 -1.62
N ARG A 95 31.17 -9.71 -1.18
CA ARG A 95 31.96 -9.24 -0.01
C ARG A 95 31.30 -9.63 1.32
N ASP A 96 29.97 -9.70 1.38
CA ASP A 96 29.22 -9.91 2.65
C ASP A 96 28.55 -11.29 2.80
N GLU A 97 28.54 -12.13 1.76
CA GLU A 97 28.02 -13.50 1.82
C GLU A 97 29.05 -14.52 1.29
N LYS A 98 29.26 -15.62 2.02
CA LYS A 98 30.03 -16.79 1.61
C LYS A 98 29.13 -18.00 1.46
N THR A 99 29.13 -18.62 0.27
CA THR A 99 28.29 -19.79 -0.03
C THR A 99 29.13 -21.02 -0.36
N PHE A 100 28.73 -22.16 0.19
CA PHE A 100 29.41 -23.44 0.04
C PHE A 100 28.38 -24.53 -0.27
N LEU A 101 28.64 -25.36 -1.27
CA LEU A 101 27.77 -26.48 -1.61
C LEU A 101 27.99 -27.63 -0.62
N LEU A 102 26.94 -28.06 0.08
CA LEU A 102 27.01 -29.16 1.07
C LEU A 102 27.24 -30.51 0.40
N ASP A 103 28.51 -30.77 0.11
CA ASP A 103 29.02 -31.98 -0.52
C ASP A 103 29.89 -32.76 0.48
N GLU A 104 30.09 -34.07 0.23
CA GLU A 104 31.00 -34.90 1.02
C GLU A 104 32.41 -34.29 1.03
N ALA A 105 32.86 -33.70 -0.08
CA ALA A 105 34.19 -33.11 -0.20
C ALA A 105 34.49 -31.96 0.78
N LEU A 106 33.46 -31.31 1.35
CA LEU A 106 33.66 -30.24 2.33
C LEU A 106 34.24 -30.74 3.65
N HIS A 107 34.11 -32.02 3.98
CA HIS A 107 34.49 -32.58 5.29
C HIS A 107 34.01 -31.71 6.45
N PHE A 108 32.71 -31.40 6.46
CA PHE A 108 32.05 -30.58 7.46
C PHE A 108 32.12 -31.25 8.84
N ARG A 109 32.48 -30.47 9.86
CA ARG A 109 32.78 -30.96 11.22
C ARG A 109 32.29 -29.97 12.26
N VAL A 110 31.90 -30.49 13.42
CA VAL A 110 31.55 -29.70 14.61
C VAL A 110 32.42 -30.14 15.78
N GLU A 111 33.05 -29.19 16.46
CA GLU A 111 33.88 -29.44 17.65
C GLU A 111 33.41 -28.57 18.83
N ASN A 112 33.26 -29.18 19.99
CA ASN A 112 32.97 -28.50 21.26
C ASN A 112 34.28 -28.36 22.04
N ARG A 113 34.86 -27.15 22.12
CA ARG A 113 36.14 -26.89 22.79
C ARG A 113 35.97 -26.74 24.32
N GLU A 114 37.02 -27.03 25.08
CA GLU A 114 37.05 -26.82 26.54
C GLU A 114 36.97 -25.32 26.87
N GLY A 115 35.76 -24.83 27.17
CA GLY A 115 35.52 -23.39 27.41
C GLY A 115 34.14 -22.88 27.02
N SER A 116 33.22 -23.75 26.55
CA SER A 116 31.87 -23.45 26.03
C SER A 116 31.81 -22.86 24.60
N GLU A 117 32.96 -22.73 23.94
CA GLU A 117 33.04 -22.38 22.52
C GLU A 117 32.67 -23.58 21.64
N ARG A 118 31.76 -23.35 20.69
CA ARG A 118 31.31 -24.36 19.71
C ARG A 118 31.70 -23.91 18.32
N VAL A 119 32.34 -24.80 17.57
CA VAL A 119 33.01 -24.44 16.33
C VAL A 119 32.55 -25.36 15.21
N LEU A 120 32.15 -24.79 14.07
CA LEU A 120 31.87 -25.51 12.84
C LEU A 120 33.02 -25.28 11.86
N ALA A 121 33.51 -26.33 11.20
CA ALA A 121 34.63 -26.22 10.27
C ALA A 121 34.43 -27.04 9.01
N TRP A 122 34.91 -26.52 7.88
CA TRP A 122 34.89 -27.20 6.58
C TRP A 122 36.07 -26.79 5.71
N ARG A 123 36.48 -27.66 4.78
CA ARG A 123 37.59 -27.39 3.86
C ARG A 123 37.21 -26.33 2.84
N ASP A 124 38.16 -25.44 2.55
CA ASP A 124 38.04 -24.55 1.39
C ASP A 124 38.40 -25.33 0.12
N LEU A 125 37.40 -25.59 -0.72
CA LEU A 125 37.59 -26.29 -2.01
C LEU A 125 38.12 -25.38 -3.12
N SER A 126 38.17 -24.07 -2.88
CA SER A 126 38.63 -23.04 -3.83
C SER A 126 40.01 -22.46 -3.52
N GLY A 127 40.50 -22.67 -2.29
CA GLY A 127 41.79 -22.19 -1.77
C GLY A 127 42.95 -23.18 -1.90
N ASP A 128 44.01 -22.94 -1.12
CA ASP A 128 45.21 -23.77 -1.12
C ASP A 128 44.98 -25.08 -0.33
N ALA A 129 45.75 -26.12 -0.65
CA ALA A 129 45.61 -27.43 -0.02
C ALA A 129 45.90 -27.36 1.49
N GLY A 130 44.85 -27.51 2.31
CA GLY A 130 44.92 -27.44 3.77
C GLY A 130 44.19 -26.25 4.37
N ASP A 131 43.63 -25.36 3.56
CA ASP A 131 42.83 -24.22 4.02
C ASP A 131 41.45 -24.67 4.51
N VAL A 132 41.02 -24.09 5.64
CA VAL A 132 39.78 -24.46 6.36
C VAL A 132 39.05 -23.21 6.81
N TYR A 133 37.74 -23.17 6.60
CA TYR A 133 36.87 -22.17 7.21
C TYR A 133 36.45 -22.63 8.61
N GLU A 134 36.45 -21.70 9.56
CA GLU A 134 36.06 -21.91 10.95
C GLU A 134 34.98 -20.91 11.33
N PHE A 135 33.78 -21.38 11.66
CA PHE A 135 32.70 -20.57 12.20
C PHE A 135 32.60 -20.81 13.71
N VAL A 136 32.93 -19.79 14.50
CA VAL A 136 32.89 -19.83 15.96
C VAL A 136 31.53 -19.29 16.41
N CYS A 137 30.70 -20.16 16.99
CA CYS A 137 29.39 -19.78 17.51
C CYS A 137 29.51 -18.89 18.74
N ASP A 138 28.61 -17.92 18.88
CA ASP A 138 28.47 -17.15 20.10
C ASP A 138 28.02 -18.03 21.29
N ALA A 139 28.41 -17.64 22.51
CA ALA A 139 28.06 -18.34 23.76
C ALA A 139 26.54 -18.44 24.02
N ALA A 140 25.74 -17.54 23.42
CA ALA A 140 24.28 -17.53 23.52
C ALA A 140 23.59 -18.67 22.74
N ILE A 141 24.26 -19.25 21.74
CA ILE A 141 23.71 -20.40 21.00
C ILE A 141 23.62 -21.59 21.96
N SER A 142 22.62 -22.46 21.81
CA SER A 142 22.48 -23.66 22.65
C SER A 142 23.11 -24.89 21.99
N GLN A 143 23.64 -25.82 22.79
CA GLN A 143 24.24 -27.06 22.27
C GLN A 143 23.27 -27.88 21.39
N PRO A 144 21.97 -28.05 21.75
CA PRO A 144 21.03 -28.76 20.90
C PRO A 144 20.82 -28.12 19.52
N GLN A 145 20.95 -26.79 19.40
CA GLN A 145 20.83 -26.11 18.12
C GLN A 145 22.01 -26.42 17.19
N VAL A 146 23.24 -26.49 17.73
CA VAL A 146 24.42 -26.84 16.94
C VAL A 146 24.39 -28.33 16.54
N GLU A 147 23.97 -29.22 17.44
CA GLU A 147 23.77 -30.65 17.14
C GLU A 147 22.69 -30.86 16.06
N GLN A 148 21.60 -30.08 16.10
CA GLN A 148 20.57 -30.10 15.06
C GLN A 148 21.11 -29.57 13.73
N PHE A 149 21.98 -28.56 13.75
CA PHE A 149 22.63 -28.02 12.55
C PHE A 149 23.54 -29.06 11.89
N GLU A 150 24.33 -29.78 12.70
CA GLU A 150 25.17 -30.89 12.23
C GLU A 150 24.35 -32.02 11.60
N LEU A 151 23.25 -32.42 12.27
CA LEU A 151 22.37 -33.48 11.77
C LEU A 151 21.75 -33.10 10.42
N ILE A 152 21.29 -31.85 10.25
CA ILE A 152 20.72 -31.38 8.99
C ILE A 152 21.81 -31.32 7.90
N ALA A 153 23.04 -30.92 8.23
CA ALA A 153 24.15 -30.95 7.28
C ALA A 153 24.42 -32.39 6.78
N LYS A 154 24.47 -33.38 7.68
CA LYS A 154 24.64 -34.81 7.33
C LYS A 154 23.49 -35.32 6.45
N GLN A 155 22.26 -34.95 6.76
CA GLN A 155 21.09 -35.30 5.93
C GLN A 155 21.23 -34.72 4.51
N CYS A 156 21.58 -33.44 4.39
CA CYS A 156 21.80 -32.79 3.10
C CYS A 156 22.92 -33.46 2.28
N GLN A 157 24.03 -33.85 2.93
CA GLN A 157 25.13 -34.56 2.27
C GLN A 157 24.72 -35.97 1.81
N TYR A 158 23.96 -36.72 2.63
CA TYR A 158 23.39 -38.03 2.25
C TYR A 158 22.50 -37.92 1.02
N GLU A 159 21.55 -36.99 1.06
CA GLU A 159 20.59 -36.82 -0.02
C GLU A 159 21.28 -36.48 -1.33
N ARG A 160 22.31 -35.64 -1.28
CA ARG A 160 23.12 -35.27 -2.43
C ARG A 160 23.93 -36.43 -2.99
N LYS A 161 24.60 -37.21 -2.12
CA LYS A 161 25.44 -38.36 -2.52
C LYS A 161 24.63 -39.47 -3.16
N TYR A 162 23.48 -39.81 -2.58
CA TYR A 162 22.66 -40.95 -3.00
C TYR A 162 21.47 -40.59 -3.88
N ARG A 163 21.16 -39.29 -4.04
CA ARG A 163 20.00 -38.75 -4.79
C ARG A 163 18.68 -39.39 -4.35
N LYS A 164 18.51 -39.53 -3.04
CA LYS A 164 17.35 -40.12 -2.37
C LYS A 164 17.02 -39.30 -1.12
N PRO A 165 15.76 -39.26 -0.67
CA PRO A 165 15.39 -38.54 0.54
C PRO A 165 16.02 -39.17 1.80
N HIS A 166 16.42 -38.33 2.77
CA HIS A 166 17.05 -38.75 4.03
C HIS A 166 16.16 -39.67 4.87
N THR A 167 14.86 -39.69 4.63
CA THR A 167 13.89 -40.60 5.28
C THR A 167 14.12 -42.09 4.96
N THR A 168 14.95 -42.37 3.96
CA THR A 168 15.35 -43.74 3.57
C THR A 168 16.73 -44.15 4.08
N ALA A 169 17.45 -43.25 4.77
CA ALA A 169 18.76 -43.50 5.33
C ALA A 169 18.68 -44.27 6.66
N THR A 170 19.65 -45.15 6.91
CA THR A 170 19.87 -45.73 8.25
C THR A 170 20.81 -44.86 9.07
N GLU A 171 20.90 -45.10 10.39
CA GLU A 171 21.86 -44.38 11.25
C GLU A 171 23.31 -44.62 10.79
N GLU A 172 23.63 -45.84 10.34
CA GLU A 172 24.92 -46.22 9.74
C GLU A 172 25.24 -45.46 8.44
N ASP A 173 24.24 -44.96 7.72
CA ASP A 173 24.45 -44.16 6.52
C ASP A 173 24.90 -42.71 6.84
N PHE A 174 24.55 -42.19 8.02
CA PHE A 174 24.96 -40.86 8.46
C PHE A 174 26.37 -40.86 9.07
N GLU A 175 26.82 -41.98 9.67
CA GLU A 175 28.18 -42.16 10.16
C GLU A 175 29.25 -41.98 9.05
N GLN A 176 28.88 -42.21 7.79
CA GLN A 176 29.77 -42.00 6.63
C GLN A 176 30.14 -40.53 6.38
N PHE A 177 29.42 -39.59 7.00
CA PHE A 177 29.67 -38.15 6.93
C PHE A 177 30.32 -37.61 8.22
N GLU A 178 30.83 -38.50 9.08
CA GLU A 178 31.68 -38.14 10.20
C GLU A 178 33.15 -38.24 9.79
N PHE A 179 33.83 -37.09 9.74
CA PHE A 179 35.19 -36.99 9.23
C PHE A 179 36.20 -36.77 10.37
N ASP A 180 36.92 -37.81 10.79
CA ASP A 180 37.85 -37.77 11.94
C ASP A 180 39.33 -37.47 11.58
N GLU A 181 39.59 -36.72 10.50
CA GLU A 181 40.94 -36.74 9.91
C GLU A 181 41.98 -35.77 10.52
N GLN A 182 41.61 -34.77 11.35
CA GLN A 182 42.56 -33.90 12.08
C GLN A 182 41.85 -32.92 13.04
N PRO A 183 42.42 -32.62 14.23
CA PRO A 183 41.87 -31.62 15.15
C PRO A 183 41.85 -30.23 14.49
N ILE A 184 40.79 -29.45 14.73
CA ILE A 184 40.61 -28.14 14.09
C ILE A 184 41.69 -27.18 14.65
N PRO A 185 42.56 -26.61 13.80
CA PRO A 185 43.61 -25.71 14.26
C PRO A 185 43.01 -24.42 14.86
N GLN A 186 43.40 -24.03 16.08
CA GLN A 186 42.85 -22.85 16.77
C GLN A 186 43.24 -21.53 16.09
N ALA A 187 42.27 -20.69 15.73
CA ALA A 187 42.49 -19.42 15.04
C ALA A 187 42.98 -18.23 15.91
N SER A 188 43.06 -18.34 17.23
CA SER A 188 43.33 -17.19 18.13
C SER A 188 44.66 -17.29 18.92
N PRO A 189 45.44 -16.20 19.09
CA PRO A 189 46.56 -16.14 20.01
C PRO A 189 46.10 -15.99 21.47
N LEU A 190 46.67 -16.82 22.35
CA LEU A 190 46.56 -16.68 23.81
C LEU A 190 47.08 -15.29 24.26
N HIS A 191 46.22 -14.52 24.94
CA HIS A 191 46.50 -13.46 25.93
C HIS A 191 47.79 -12.60 25.78
N SER A 192 47.65 -11.26 25.76
CA SER A 192 48.68 -10.32 26.26
C SER A 192 48.13 -8.88 26.42
N PRO A 193 48.61 -8.04 27.35
CA PRO A 193 48.94 -8.30 28.76
C PRO A 193 48.36 -7.26 29.73
N THR A 194 48.14 -7.69 30.98
CA THR A 194 47.94 -6.83 32.14
C THR A 194 49.26 -6.17 32.54
N ILE A 195 49.31 -4.84 32.65
CA ILE A 195 50.32 -4.14 33.45
C ILE A 195 49.63 -3.56 34.68
N GLU A 196 50.15 -3.99 35.83
CA GLU A 196 49.66 -3.78 37.19
C GLU A 196 49.96 -2.39 37.77
N ARG A 197 49.20 -2.10 38.86
CA ARG A 197 49.46 -1.26 40.06
C ARG A 197 48.69 0.08 40.07
N SER A 198 47.85 0.38 41.07
CA SER A 198 47.78 -0.12 42.45
C SER A 198 46.58 0.45 43.26
N ILE A 199 46.07 -0.35 44.23
CA ILE A 199 45.41 0.02 45.53
C ILE A 199 43.99 0.62 45.44
N ASP A 200 42.93 0.26 46.18
CA ASP A 200 42.56 -0.74 47.22
C ASP A 200 41.01 -0.83 47.17
N CYS A 201 40.42 -1.98 46.86
CA CYS A 201 39.66 -2.87 47.75
C CYS A 201 38.70 -2.23 48.79
N SER A 202 37.40 -2.47 48.62
CA SER A 202 36.59 -3.16 49.65
C SER A 202 35.21 -3.53 49.10
N ASP A 203 35.09 -4.79 48.65
CA ASP A 203 33.85 -5.52 48.83
C ASP A 203 34.19 -6.88 49.44
N SER A 204 33.51 -7.23 50.53
CA SER A 204 33.66 -8.51 51.20
C SER A 204 32.28 -9.03 51.58
N MET A 205 31.83 -9.99 50.76
CA MET A 205 31.09 -11.22 51.09
C MET A 205 29.85 -11.11 52.00
N LEU A 206 28.76 -11.77 51.58
CA LEU A 206 28.47 -13.15 52.01
C LEU A 206 27.15 -13.67 51.39
N LEU A 207 27.26 -14.82 50.71
CA LEU A 207 26.15 -15.69 50.33
C LEU A 207 25.54 -16.40 51.56
N GLY A 208 24.22 -16.58 51.57
CA GLY A 208 23.54 -17.54 52.44
C GLY A 208 22.04 -17.71 52.16
N LYS A 209 21.64 -18.87 51.63
CA LYS A 209 20.32 -19.51 51.87
C LYS A 209 20.48 -20.54 53.03
N PRO A 210 19.46 -21.16 53.66
CA PRO A 210 17.99 -21.13 53.47
C PRO A 210 17.15 -21.04 54.79
N SER A 211 15.80 -20.98 54.73
CA SER A 211 14.84 -21.77 55.55
C SER A 211 13.40 -21.22 55.53
N ALA A 212 12.45 -22.14 55.66
CA ALA A 212 10.99 -21.98 55.66
C ALA A 212 10.38 -21.53 57.01
N ASN A 213 9.05 -21.35 56.97
CA ASN A 213 8.04 -21.29 58.05
C ASN A 213 7.71 -19.93 58.70
N THR A 214 6.50 -19.40 58.47
CA THR A 214 5.29 -19.49 59.34
C THR A 214 4.36 -18.30 59.11
N GLY A 215 3.06 -18.58 59.02
CA GLY A 215 2.05 -17.58 58.68
C GLY A 215 1.49 -16.82 59.88
N VAL A 216 0.84 -15.68 59.59
CA VAL A 216 -0.25 -15.13 60.38
C VAL A 216 -1.28 -14.47 59.45
N LYS A 217 -2.54 -14.74 59.77
CA LYS A 217 -3.80 -14.27 59.18
C LYS A 217 -4.03 -12.75 59.34
N ARG A 218 -5.08 -12.29 58.63
CA ARG A 218 -6.05 -11.18 58.85
C ARG A 218 -5.81 -9.99 57.90
N GLU A 219 -6.78 -9.43 57.16
CA GLU A 219 -8.24 -9.39 57.29
C GLU A 219 -8.90 -9.05 55.92
N LYS A 220 -10.20 -9.30 55.79
CA LYS A 220 -11.05 -9.14 54.59
C LYS A 220 -11.71 -7.74 54.53
N VAL A 221 -11.72 -7.14 53.31
CA VAL A 221 -12.86 -6.44 52.60
C VAL A 221 -13.32 -5.07 53.21
N PRO A 222 -13.82 -4.04 52.45
CA PRO A 222 -14.48 -4.08 51.12
C PRO A 222 -14.05 -3.08 50.02
N GLU A 223 -14.40 -3.48 48.79
CA GLU A 223 -14.58 -2.65 47.59
C GLU A 223 -15.79 -1.71 47.71
N PRO A 224 -15.84 -0.62 46.93
CA PRO A 224 -17.06 -0.15 46.31
C PRO A 224 -17.03 -0.39 44.80
N ASP A 225 -18.11 -1.01 44.33
CA ASP A 225 -18.50 -1.18 42.93
C ASP A 225 -18.43 0.13 42.14
N THR A 226 -17.81 0.10 40.97
CA THR A 226 -18.28 0.93 39.85
C THR A 226 -18.08 0.16 38.55
N THR A 227 -19.21 -0.30 38.02
CA THR A 227 -19.38 -1.00 36.77
C THR A 227 -18.92 -0.15 35.59
N THR A 228 -17.92 -0.63 34.84
CA THR A 228 -17.68 -0.21 33.46
C THR A 228 -18.05 -1.37 32.53
N PRO A 229 -18.88 -1.14 31.49
CA PRO A 229 -19.35 -2.21 30.61
C PRO A 229 -18.21 -2.63 29.67
N THR A 230 -17.72 -3.84 29.84
CA THR A 230 -16.89 -4.52 28.84
C THR A 230 -17.75 -4.77 27.60
N LYS A 231 -17.50 -4.02 26.52
CA LYS A 231 -17.98 -4.37 25.18
C LYS A 231 -17.35 -5.70 24.80
N LYS A 232 -18.12 -6.79 24.95
CA LYS A 232 -17.84 -8.07 24.29
C LYS A 232 -17.65 -7.83 22.79
N GLY A 233 -16.59 -8.39 22.22
CA GLY A 233 -16.42 -8.48 20.78
C GLY A 233 -17.68 -9.08 20.16
N LYS A 234 -18.22 -8.43 19.13
CA LYS A 234 -19.30 -9.00 18.34
C LYS A 234 -18.71 -10.19 17.57
N ASP A 235 -19.05 -11.41 17.96
CA ASP A 235 -19.13 -12.52 17.00
C ASP A 235 -20.24 -12.14 16.01
N ARG A 236 -19.86 -11.52 14.88
CA ARG A 236 -20.75 -11.31 13.74
C ARG A 236 -20.80 -12.65 13.00
N ASP A 237 -21.97 -13.30 13.00
CA ASP A 237 -22.20 -14.58 12.30
C ASP A 237 -22.02 -14.33 10.79
N MET A 238 -20.98 -14.94 10.18
CA MET A 238 -20.55 -14.74 8.78
C MET A 238 -21.43 -15.49 7.76
N LYS A 239 -22.71 -15.72 8.09
CA LYS A 239 -23.62 -16.44 7.20
C LYS A 239 -24.20 -15.49 6.16
N PRO A 240 -24.60 -16.00 4.98
CA PRO A 240 -25.33 -15.23 3.99
C PRO A 240 -26.51 -14.47 4.62
N PRO A 241 -26.66 -13.16 4.34
CA PRO A 241 -27.76 -12.36 4.89
C PRO A 241 -29.11 -12.89 4.40
N ALA A 242 -30.16 -12.66 5.20
CA ALA A 242 -31.53 -13.01 4.82
C ALA A 242 -31.97 -12.18 3.60
N VAL A 243 -32.69 -12.81 2.66
CA VAL A 243 -33.11 -12.22 1.40
C VAL A 243 -34.09 -11.05 1.61
N SER A 244 -33.80 -9.91 1.01
CA SER A 244 -34.69 -8.74 0.95
C SER A 244 -35.90 -9.03 0.04
N ALA A 245 -37.09 -8.57 0.42
CA ALA A 245 -38.31 -8.75 -0.38
C ALA A 245 -38.15 -8.17 -1.79
N HIS A 246 -38.52 -8.95 -2.80
CA HIS A 246 -38.34 -8.59 -4.21
C HIS A 246 -39.40 -7.58 -4.70
N PRO A 247 -39.01 -6.45 -5.33
CA PRO A 247 -39.96 -5.58 -6.01
C PRO A 247 -40.49 -6.22 -7.31
N GLU A 248 -41.68 -5.78 -7.77
CA GLU A 248 -42.26 -6.24 -9.03
C GLU A 248 -41.42 -5.76 -10.23
N ALA A 249 -41.03 -6.70 -11.11
CA ALA A 249 -40.25 -6.39 -12.30
C ALA A 249 -41.11 -5.78 -13.40
N ARG A 250 -40.67 -4.65 -13.96
CA ARG A 250 -41.29 -3.96 -15.11
C ARG A 250 -40.72 -4.46 -16.43
N GLU A 251 -39.40 -4.51 -16.52
CA GLU A 251 -38.66 -4.95 -17.70
C GLU A 251 -37.47 -5.82 -17.26
N MET A 252 -37.12 -6.82 -18.07
CA MET A 252 -35.99 -7.71 -17.82
C MET A 252 -34.88 -7.39 -18.81
N LEU A 253 -33.69 -7.08 -18.29
CA LEU A 253 -32.53 -6.69 -19.08
C LEU A 253 -31.62 -7.89 -19.39
N ALA A 254 -31.38 -8.75 -18.41
CA ALA A 254 -30.60 -9.98 -18.57
C ALA A 254 -31.11 -11.08 -17.64
N ALA A 255 -31.02 -12.33 -18.09
CA ALA A 255 -31.32 -13.52 -17.30
C ALA A 255 -30.44 -14.68 -17.76
N GLU A 256 -29.50 -15.10 -16.92
CA GLU A 256 -28.52 -16.12 -17.29
C GLU A 256 -28.29 -17.10 -16.13
N VAL A 257 -27.86 -18.33 -16.46
CA VAL A 257 -27.61 -19.40 -15.49
C VAL A 257 -26.13 -19.39 -15.10
N ALA A 258 -25.85 -19.50 -13.80
CA ALA A 258 -24.51 -19.45 -13.22
C ALA A 258 -24.40 -20.34 -11.97
N GLU A 259 -23.16 -20.56 -11.50
CA GLU A 259 -22.87 -21.14 -10.19
C GLU A 259 -22.66 -20.00 -9.17
N LEU A 260 -23.17 -20.16 -7.95
CA LEU A 260 -23.06 -19.17 -6.89
C LEU A 260 -22.01 -19.57 -5.86
N HIS A 261 -21.06 -18.67 -5.61
CA HIS A 261 -20.04 -18.80 -4.58
C HIS A 261 -20.10 -17.60 -3.62
N PHE A 262 -19.75 -17.83 -2.37
CA PHE A 262 -19.74 -16.83 -1.30
C PHE A 262 -18.33 -16.70 -0.71
N PHE A 263 -17.87 -15.48 -0.48
CA PHE A 263 -16.55 -15.25 0.10
C PHE A 263 -16.55 -15.51 1.61
N ASP A 264 -15.71 -16.46 2.05
CA ASP A 264 -15.52 -16.78 3.46
C ASP A 264 -14.25 -16.10 4.00
N PHE A 265 -14.42 -15.06 4.81
CA PHE A 265 -13.30 -14.26 5.32
C PHE A 265 -12.24 -15.03 6.13
N PRO A 266 -12.58 -16.05 6.95
CA PRO A 266 -11.57 -16.87 7.62
C PRO A 266 -10.69 -17.69 6.68
N SER A 267 -11.25 -18.23 5.59
CA SER A 267 -10.49 -19.00 4.60
C SER A 267 -9.85 -18.14 3.51
N GLY A 268 -10.34 -16.91 3.31
CA GLY A 268 -9.88 -16.02 2.26
C GLY A 268 -10.21 -16.53 0.85
N ALA A 269 -11.26 -17.35 0.72
CA ALA A 269 -11.61 -18.01 -0.54
C ALA A 269 -13.13 -18.00 -0.81
N PHE A 270 -13.49 -18.08 -2.09
CA PHE A 270 -14.88 -18.24 -2.53
C PHE A 270 -15.32 -19.71 -2.40
N VAL A 271 -16.31 -19.96 -1.54
CA VAL A 271 -16.89 -21.28 -1.30
C VAL A 271 -18.18 -21.44 -2.09
N LEU A 272 -18.29 -22.53 -2.85
CA LEU A 272 -19.50 -22.87 -3.62
C LEU A 272 -20.71 -23.04 -2.69
N GLN A 273 -21.80 -22.34 -3.03
CA GLN A 273 -23.07 -22.37 -2.31
C GLN A 273 -24.17 -23.11 -3.09
N ASP A 274 -24.21 -22.92 -4.42
CA ASP A 274 -25.16 -23.56 -5.31
C ASP A 274 -24.55 -23.73 -6.70
N SER A 275 -24.70 -24.91 -7.30
CA SER A 275 -24.19 -25.23 -8.63
C SER A 275 -25.07 -24.71 -9.76
N SER A 276 -26.31 -24.26 -9.50
CA SER A 276 -27.19 -23.77 -10.55
C SER A 276 -28.17 -22.73 -10.05
N VAL A 277 -27.85 -21.46 -10.30
CA VAL A 277 -28.71 -20.31 -10.02
C VAL A 277 -29.02 -19.53 -11.29
N THR A 278 -30.17 -18.86 -11.32
CA THR A 278 -30.52 -17.90 -12.37
C THR A 278 -30.29 -16.49 -11.83
N ALA A 279 -29.34 -15.78 -12.42
CA ALA A 279 -29.07 -14.37 -12.15
C ALA A 279 -29.87 -13.51 -13.12
N THR A 280 -30.77 -12.67 -12.60
CA THR A 280 -31.70 -11.84 -13.37
C THR A 280 -31.51 -10.37 -13.01
N VAL A 281 -31.33 -9.51 -14.02
CA VAL A 281 -31.31 -8.05 -13.87
C VAL A 281 -32.64 -7.50 -14.39
N THR A 282 -33.35 -6.78 -13.54
CA THR A 282 -34.69 -6.24 -13.83
C THR A 282 -34.81 -4.77 -13.50
N GLU A 283 -35.55 -4.01 -14.31
CA GLU A 283 -36.04 -2.68 -13.96
C GLU A 283 -37.27 -2.82 -13.05
N THR A 284 -37.26 -2.15 -11.90
CA THR A 284 -38.33 -2.23 -10.90
C THR A 284 -39.05 -0.89 -10.69
N GLY A 285 -38.47 0.21 -11.14
CA GLY A 285 -39.03 1.55 -10.98
C GLY A 285 -38.33 2.57 -11.88
N ASP A 286 -38.64 3.86 -11.69
CA ASP A 286 -38.00 4.93 -12.46
C ASP A 286 -36.51 5.03 -12.06
N TRP A 287 -35.63 4.60 -12.97
CA TRP A 287 -34.17 4.52 -12.77
C TRP A 287 -33.73 3.57 -11.65
N GLN A 288 -34.61 2.65 -11.24
CA GLN A 288 -34.34 1.65 -10.22
C GLN A 288 -34.23 0.29 -10.87
N TYR A 289 -33.07 -0.34 -10.70
CA TYR A 289 -32.77 -1.66 -11.23
C TYR A 289 -32.37 -2.59 -10.09
N TRP A 290 -32.59 -3.88 -10.30
CA TRP A 290 -32.45 -4.89 -9.27
C TRP A 290 -31.79 -6.15 -9.84
N LEU A 291 -30.80 -6.67 -9.12
CA LEU A 291 -30.16 -7.96 -9.40
C LEU A 291 -30.76 -9.00 -8.46
N GLN A 292 -31.35 -10.05 -9.01
CA GLN A 292 -31.91 -11.19 -8.29
C GLN A 292 -31.14 -12.45 -8.64
N VAL A 293 -30.74 -13.23 -7.65
CA VAL A 293 -30.18 -14.56 -7.86
C VAL A 293 -31.08 -15.57 -7.16
N LYS A 294 -31.60 -16.51 -7.94
CA LYS A 294 -32.61 -17.48 -7.51
C LYS A 294 -32.22 -18.89 -7.94
N SER A 295 -32.44 -19.86 -7.07
CA SER A 295 -32.36 -21.29 -7.38
C SER A 295 -33.77 -21.87 -7.51
N ALA A 296 -33.89 -23.14 -7.91
CA ALA A 296 -35.18 -23.82 -8.00
C ALA A 296 -35.89 -23.93 -6.63
N ASP A 297 -35.10 -24.02 -5.56
CA ASP A 297 -35.60 -24.33 -4.21
C ASP A 297 -35.64 -23.11 -3.27
N ARG A 298 -34.93 -22.02 -3.60
CA ARG A 298 -34.85 -20.80 -2.77
C ARG A 298 -34.36 -19.59 -3.54
N ASP A 299 -34.76 -18.41 -3.06
CA ASP A 299 -34.12 -17.14 -3.42
C ASP A 299 -32.84 -16.98 -2.61
N TRP A 300 -31.74 -16.59 -3.27
CA TRP A 300 -30.41 -16.47 -2.63
C TRP A 300 -30.08 -15.02 -2.29
N LEU A 301 -30.29 -14.11 -3.22
CA LEU A 301 -30.04 -12.68 -3.01
C LEU A 301 -30.92 -11.80 -3.90
N GLY A 302 -31.17 -10.60 -3.41
CA GLY A 302 -31.82 -9.53 -4.15
C GLY A 302 -31.21 -8.21 -3.72
N ILE A 303 -30.52 -7.52 -4.63
CA ILE A 303 -29.86 -6.25 -4.33
C ILE A 303 -30.18 -5.20 -5.39
N PRO A 304 -30.24 -3.91 -5.01
CA PRO A 304 -30.34 -2.84 -5.99
C PRO A 304 -29.05 -2.76 -6.81
N VAL A 305 -29.18 -2.49 -8.11
CA VAL A 305 -28.03 -2.20 -8.98
C VAL A 305 -27.67 -0.74 -8.80
N VAL A 306 -26.68 -0.49 -7.94
CA VAL A 306 -26.11 0.82 -7.64
C VAL A 306 -24.59 0.73 -7.74
N ALA A 307 -23.90 1.88 -7.85
CA ALA A 307 -22.44 1.91 -7.99
C ALA A 307 -21.68 1.11 -6.90
N ASP A 308 -22.20 1.07 -5.69
CA ASP A 308 -21.58 0.37 -4.57
C ASP A 308 -21.48 -1.15 -4.78
N ILE A 309 -22.25 -1.74 -5.72
CA ILE A 309 -22.15 -3.17 -6.08
C ILE A 309 -20.73 -3.60 -6.48
N ASN A 310 -19.90 -2.65 -6.91
CA ASN A 310 -18.50 -2.81 -7.32
C ASN A 310 -18.28 -4.04 -8.24
N PRO A 311 -18.85 -4.01 -9.47
CA PRO A 311 -18.85 -5.17 -10.34
C PRO A 311 -17.44 -5.42 -10.90
N VAL A 312 -16.93 -6.65 -10.73
CA VAL A 312 -15.66 -7.10 -11.32
C VAL A 312 -15.91 -8.35 -12.15
N PHE A 313 -15.68 -8.24 -13.45
CA PHE A 313 -15.77 -9.35 -14.38
C PHE A 313 -14.37 -9.93 -14.60
N ASN A 314 -14.26 -11.25 -14.69
CA ASN A 314 -13.05 -11.94 -15.07
C ASN A 314 -13.41 -12.96 -16.14
N PHE A 315 -12.97 -12.70 -17.37
CA PHE A 315 -13.27 -13.53 -18.53
C PHE A 315 -12.44 -14.82 -18.58
N GLU A 316 -11.26 -14.83 -17.96
CA GLU A 316 -10.39 -16.00 -17.86
C GLU A 316 -11.05 -17.11 -17.02
N PHE A 317 -11.59 -16.75 -15.86
CA PHE A 317 -12.31 -17.68 -14.97
C PHE A 317 -13.82 -17.72 -15.22
N LEU A 318 -14.32 -16.95 -16.20
CA LEU A 318 -15.73 -16.77 -16.52
C LEU A 318 -16.56 -16.40 -15.28
N SER A 319 -16.04 -15.51 -14.45
CA SER A 319 -16.61 -15.17 -13.15
C SER A 319 -16.96 -13.69 -13.03
N PHE A 320 -18.03 -13.41 -12.31
CA PHE A 320 -18.48 -12.07 -11.93
C PHE A 320 -18.49 -11.96 -10.40
N ILE A 321 -17.69 -11.05 -9.86
CA ILE A 321 -17.57 -10.80 -8.43
C ILE A 321 -18.24 -9.47 -8.12
N PHE A 322 -19.02 -9.43 -7.04
CA PHE A 322 -19.73 -8.23 -6.61
C PHE A 322 -19.98 -8.21 -5.11
N ASN A 323 -20.29 -7.02 -4.58
CA ASN A 323 -20.54 -6.80 -3.16
C ASN A 323 -22.02 -6.51 -2.87
N GLN A 324 -22.52 -7.13 -1.81
CA GLN A 324 -23.81 -6.85 -1.21
C GLN A 324 -23.61 -6.07 0.09
N PHE A 325 -24.21 -4.89 0.18
CA PHE A 325 -24.23 -4.09 1.40
C PHE A 325 -25.56 -4.32 2.14
N SER A 326 -25.48 -4.66 3.42
CA SER A 326 -26.62 -4.72 4.33
C SER A 326 -26.89 -3.36 4.97
N GLU A 327 -28.10 -3.15 5.47
CA GLU A 327 -28.50 -1.91 6.19
C GLU A 327 -27.58 -1.61 7.40
N ASP A 328 -26.98 -2.65 7.97
CA ASP A 328 -26.05 -2.57 9.10
C ASP A 328 -24.64 -2.05 8.73
N GLY A 329 -24.40 -1.75 7.44
CA GLY A 329 -23.10 -1.34 6.90
C GLY A 329 -22.12 -2.50 6.64
N SER A 330 -22.52 -3.74 6.92
CA SER A 330 -21.75 -4.94 6.57
C SER A 330 -21.78 -5.17 5.07
N ALA A 331 -20.64 -5.55 4.48
CA ALA A 331 -20.55 -5.92 3.07
C ALA A 331 -20.14 -7.40 2.93
N TYR A 332 -20.72 -8.06 1.94
CA TYR A 332 -20.46 -9.46 1.62
C TYR A 332 -20.10 -9.60 0.14
N SER A 333 -19.03 -10.33 -0.17
CA SER A 333 -18.62 -10.58 -1.55
C SER A 333 -19.21 -11.90 -2.08
N TRP A 334 -19.78 -11.84 -3.26
CA TRP A 334 -20.37 -12.96 -3.99
C TRP A 334 -19.67 -13.14 -5.33
N LEU A 335 -19.61 -14.38 -5.81
CA LEU A 335 -19.08 -14.72 -7.12
C LEU A 335 -20.08 -15.56 -7.90
N LEU A 336 -20.42 -15.13 -9.11
CA LEU A 336 -21.20 -15.89 -10.08
C LEU A 336 -20.26 -16.43 -11.16
N ARG A 337 -20.22 -17.74 -11.36
CA ARG A 337 -19.43 -18.38 -12.43
C ARG A 337 -20.33 -18.81 -13.57
N PHE A 338 -19.98 -18.45 -14.80
CA PHE A 338 -20.76 -18.74 -16.00
C PHE A 338 -20.11 -19.86 -16.82
N LYS A 339 -20.93 -20.50 -17.67
CA LYS A 339 -20.50 -21.64 -18.49
C LYS A 339 -19.55 -21.25 -19.64
N ASP A 340 -19.77 -20.08 -20.24
CA ASP A 340 -19.09 -19.59 -21.44
C ASP A 340 -19.03 -18.06 -21.48
N GLN A 341 -18.05 -17.55 -22.22
CA GLN A 341 -17.82 -16.12 -22.39
C GLN A 341 -19.03 -15.39 -22.97
N ALA A 342 -19.74 -16.00 -23.92
CA ALA A 342 -20.91 -15.39 -24.55
C ALA A 342 -22.08 -15.16 -23.56
N THR A 343 -22.27 -16.04 -22.57
CA THR A 343 -23.26 -15.80 -21.52
C THR A 343 -22.79 -14.71 -20.55
N LEU A 344 -21.49 -14.68 -20.22
CA LEU A 344 -20.92 -13.64 -19.37
C LEU A 344 -21.07 -12.24 -19.99
N GLU A 345 -20.75 -12.10 -21.28
CA GLU A 345 -20.88 -10.84 -22.03
C GLU A 345 -22.33 -10.34 -22.06
N ARG A 346 -23.32 -11.22 -22.33
CA ARG A 346 -24.74 -10.84 -22.30
C ARG A 346 -25.19 -10.38 -20.91
N PHE A 347 -24.72 -11.06 -19.86
CA PHE A 347 -25.04 -10.67 -18.49
C PHE A 347 -24.38 -9.33 -18.13
N GLN A 348 -23.13 -9.14 -18.52
CA GLN A 348 -22.38 -7.89 -18.33
C GLN A 348 -23.05 -6.71 -19.03
N GLU A 349 -23.42 -6.85 -20.30
CA GLU A 349 -24.13 -5.81 -21.05
C GLU A 349 -25.41 -5.38 -20.34
N GLY A 350 -26.23 -6.34 -19.87
CA GLY A 350 -27.46 -6.04 -19.15
C GLY A 350 -27.25 -5.37 -17.79
N LEU A 351 -26.24 -5.81 -17.02
CA LEU A 351 -25.91 -5.20 -15.73
C LEU A 351 -25.34 -3.79 -15.89
N LEU A 352 -24.44 -3.59 -16.86
CA LEU A 352 -23.79 -2.30 -17.07
C LEU A 352 -24.73 -1.30 -17.73
N GLN A 353 -25.64 -1.74 -18.60
CA GLN A 353 -26.75 -0.92 -19.05
C GLN A 353 -27.59 -0.43 -17.86
N ALA A 354 -27.98 -1.34 -16.95
CA ALA A 354 -28.76 -0.98 -15.77
C ALA A 354 -28.03 0.04 -14.88
N LEU A 355 -26.73 -0.18 -14.63
CA LEU A 355 -25.89 0.69 -13.82
C LEU A 355 -25.73 2.08 -14.48
N TRP A 356 -25.52 2.13 -15.79
CA TRP A 356 -25.41 3.39 -16.52
C TRP A 356 -26.73 4.17 -16.52
N GLU A 357 -27.87 3.52 -16.77
CA GLU A 357 -29.18 4.15 -16.78
C GLU A 357 -29.56 4.68 -15.38
N GLN A 358 -29.17 3.96 -14.32
CA GLN A 358 -29.35 4.38 -12.93
C GLN A 358 -28.53 5.63 -12.59
N LEU A 359 -27.27 5.70 -13.05
CA LEU A 359 -26.36 6.81 -12.75
C LEU A 359 -26.66 8.07 -13.56
N ASN A 360 -27.06 7.92 -14.82
CA ASN A 360 -27.27 9.05 -15.73
C ASN A 360 -28.73 9.53 -15.78
N GLU A 361 -29.64 8.83 -15.11
CA GLU A 361 -31.10 9.11 -15.12
C GLU A 361 -31.64 9.29 -16.54
N MET A 362 -31.11 8.49 -17.48
CA MET A 362 -31.42 8.56 -18.90
C MET A 362 -31.50 7.15 -19.47
N LYS A 363 -32.47 6.91 -20.36
CA LYS A 363 -32.61 5.61 -21.01
C LYS A 363 -31.51 5.44 -22.04
N TRP A 364 -30.92 4.25 -22.04
CA TRP A 364 -29.85 3.81 -22.93
C TRP A 364 -30.21 4.01 -24.41
N SER A 365 -31.48 3.80 -24.75
CA SER A 365 -32.03 4.02 -26.10
C SER A 365 -32.08 5.49 -26.56
N LYS A 366 -31.90 6.46 -25.65
CA LYS A 366 -31.88 7.90 -26.00
C LYS A 366 -30.48 8.42 -26.32
N ILE A 367 -29.43 7.65 -26.05
CA ILE A 367 -28.05 8.00 -26.37
C ILE A 367 -27.82 7.82 -27.87
N LYS A 368 -26.87 8.57 -28.44
CA LYS A 368 -26.43 8.33 -29.81
C LYS A 368 -25.68 7.00 -29.90
N ASP A 369 -25.87 6.25 -30.99
CA ASP A 369 -25.23 4.95 -31.21
C ASP A 369 -23.71 4.97 -30.94
N LYS A 370 -23.00 5.99 -31.44
CA LYS A 370 -21.55 6.12 -31.23
C LYS A 370 -21.12 6.32 -29.77
N GLU A 371 -21.94 6.99 -28.98
CA GLU A 371 -21.67 7.18 -27.54
C GLU A 371 -22.00 5.90 -26.78
N ARG A 372 -23.05 5.18 -27.20
CA ARG A 372 -23.41 3.86 -26.67
C ARG A 372 -22.29 2.84 -26.91
N ASP A 373 -21.77 2.76 -28.13
CA ASP A 373 -20.67 1.87 -28.51
C ASP A 373 -19.43 2.19 -27.67
N TYR A 374 -19.07 3.47 -27.54
CA TYR A 374 -17.94 3.89 -26.73
C TYR A 374 -18.09 3.50 -25.25
N VAL A 375 -19.28 3.68 -24.66
CA VAL A 375 -19.52 3.31 -23.26
C VAL A 375 -19.46 1.79 -23.08
N ALA A 376 -20.02 1.02 -24.01
CA ALA A 376 -19.94 -0.45 -23.97
C ALA A 376 -18.50 -0.96 -24.12
N ASP A 377 -17.75 -0.41 -25.07
CA ASP A 377 -16.34 -0.74 -25.29
C ASP A 377 -15.48 -0.35 -24.09
N ALA A 378 -15.69 0.85 -23.53
CA ALA A 378 -15.03 1.28 -22.31
C ALA A 378 -15.28 0.26 -21.21
N PHE A 379 -16.52 -0.15 -21.00
CA PHE A 379 -16.88 -1.13 -19.98
C PHE A 379 -16.24 -2.50 -20.16
N ASN A 380 -15.96 -2.92 -21.39
CA ASN A 380 -15.26 -4.17 -21.67
C ASN A 380 -13.75 -4.04 -21.44
N ASP A 381 -13.14 -2.91 -21.82
CA ASP A 381 -11.69 -2.63 -21.69
C ASP A 381 -11.30 -2.11 -20.28
N LEU A 382 -12.28 -1.69 -19.47
CA LEU A 382 -12.12 -1.30 -18.05
C LEU A 382 -11.82 -2.51 -17.14
N VAL A 383 -11.90 -3.73 -17.66
CA VAL A 383 -11.52 -4.97 -16.97
C VAL A 383 -10.03 -5.22 -17.21
N MET A 384 -9.19 -5.11 -16.17
CA MET A 384 -7.78 -5.48 -16.28
C MET A 384 -7.67 -6.97 -16.65
N GLU A 385 -7.40 -7.25 -17.93
CA GLU A 385 -7.03 -8.58 -18.40
C GLU A 385 -5.64 -8.92 -17.87
N ASP A 386 -5.47 -10.14 -17.33
CA ASP A 386 -4.15 -10.65 -16.97
C ASP A 386 -3.32 -10.72 -18.25
N SER A 387 -2.34 -9.83 -18.39
CA SER A 387 -1.42 -9.94 -19.52
C SER A 387 -0.46 -11.10 -19.27
N GLU A 388 -0.51 -12.13 -20.13
CA GLU A 388 0.39 -13.30 -20.09
C GLU A 388 1.89 -12.94 -20.31
N GLN A 389 2.20 -11.67 -20.63
CA GLN A 389 3.52 -11.23 -21.10
C GLN A 389 4.42 -10.54 -20.05
N ALA A 390 4.02 -10.47 -18.79
CA ALA A 390 4.91 -9.98 -17.73
C ALA A 390 5.62 -11.15 -17.05
N GLU A 391 6.68 -11.66 -17.69
CA GLU A 391 7.71 -12.45 -17.01
C GLU A 391 8.25 -11.65 -15.80
N GLU A 392 8.57 -12.39 -14.74
CA GLU A 392 8.88 -11.97 -13.37
C GLU A 392 10.05 -10.99 -13.28
N GLU A 393 9.83 -9.72 -13.59
CA GLU A 393 10.57 -8.63 -12.96
C GLU A 393 9.81 -8.24 -11.69
N GLU A 394 10.08 -8.99 -10.61
CA GLU A 394 9.94 -8.46 -9.27
C GLU A 394 11.02 -7.38 -9.11
N GLU A 395 10.66 -6.12 -9.38
CA GLU A 395 11.30 -5.03 -8.66
C GLU A 395 10.97 -5.27 -7.18
N GLU A 396 11.86 -5.99 -6.50
CA GLU A 396 12.08 -5.88 -5.08
C GLU A 396 12.46 -4.42 -4.82
N GLU A 397 11.47 -3.55 -4.65
CA GLU A 397 11.68 -2.39 -3.80
C GLU A 397 12.06 -2.96 -2.44
N HIS A 398 13.36 -2.97 -2.19
CA HIS A 398 13.96 -3.29 -0.91
C HIS A 398 13.28 -2.37 0.12
N ILE A 399 12.29 -2.90 0.83
CA ILE A 399 11.77 -2.26 2.03
C ILE A 399 12.85 -2.56 3.07
N GLU A 400 13.84 -1.68 3.16
CA GLU A 400 14.66 -1.61 4.35
C GLU A 400 13.71 -1.42 5.53
N GLU A 401 13.65 -2.42 6.42
CA GLU A 401 13.04 -2.26 7.72
C GLU A 401 13.95 -1.30 8.52
N GLU A 402 13.79 0.01 8.30
CA GLU A 402 14.25 0.99 9.28
C GLU A 402 13.53 0.67 10.60
N GLU A 403 14.31 0.49 11.67
CA GLU A 403 13.80 0.24 13.00
C GLU A 403 12.80 1.34 13.43
N GLU A 404 11.87 0.95 14.30
CA GLU A 404 10.80 1.79 14.84
C GLU A 404 11.34 3.03 15.56
N GLU A 405 11.65 4.12 14.84
CA GLU A 405 11.77 5.45 15.44
C GLU A 405 10.38 6.09 15.60
N ASP A 406 9.95 6.09 16.86
CA ASP A 406 8.96 6.93 17.56
C ASP A 406 8.06 7.82 16.66
N ASP A 407 6.93 7.27 16.21
CA ASP A 407 5.77 8.04 15.70
C ASP A 407 5.16 8.87 16.86
N ARG A 408 5.87 9.89 17.33
CA ARG A 408 5.23 10.87 18.22
C ARG A 408 4.21 11.64 17.41
N ALA A 409 2.95 11.20 17.52
CA ALA A 409 1.79 11.96 17.10
C ALA A 409 1.95 13.39 17.64
N GLN A 410 2.21 14.35 16.74
CA GLN A 410 2.25 15.74 17.14
C GLN A 410 0.82 16.21 17.30
N SER A 411 0.37 16.28 18.56
CA SER A 411 -0.93 16.81 18.89
C SER A 411 -1.01 18.27 18.42
N GLU A 412 -2.08 18.61 17.70
CA GLU A 412 -2.34 19.98 17.25
C GLU A 412 -2.85 20.88 18.39
N HIS A 413 -2.35 20.75 19.63
CA HIS A 413 -2.85 21.54 20.74
C HIS A 413 -2.37 23.00 20.60
N TYR A 414 -3.31 23.89 20.28
CA TYR A 414 -3.07 25.32 20.08
C TYR A 414 -3.26 26.09 21.39
N ASP A 415 -2.29 26.05 22.31
CA ASP A 415 -2.22 27.03 23.41
C ASP A 415 -0.83 27.68 23.46
N SER A 416 -0.79 29.00 23.59
CA SER A 416 0.43 29.79 23.43
C SER A 416 1.28 29.92 24.70
N ASP A 417 1.02 29.15 25.78
CA ASP A 417 1.58 29.46 27.10
C ASP A 417 1.77 28.29 28.09
N GLU A 418 1.91 27.01 27.69
CA GLU A 418 2.19 25.94 28.69
C GLU A 418 3.37 25.01 28.36
N GLU A 419 4.14 24.69 29.42
CA GLU A 419 5.33 23.83 29.43
C GLU A 419 4.99 22.37 29.08
N ALA A 420 6.00 21.64 28.59
CA ALA A 420 5.92 20.40 27.83
C ALA A 420 5.44 19.11 28.58
N ASP A 421 4.51 19.19 29.54
CA ASP A 421 4.17 18.01 30.38
C ASP A 421 2.67 17.75 30.63
N ASP A 422 1.75 18.28 29.82
CA ASP A 422 0.31 17.92 29.90
C ASP A 422 -0.31 17.66 28.52
N VAL A 423 -0.21 16.41 28.04
CA VAL A 423 -0.87 15.93 26.80
C VAL A 423 -2.32 15.53 27.09
N GLU A 424 -3.23 16.51 27.11
CA GLU A 424 -4.67 16.27 26.95
C GLU A 424 -4.97 15.91 25.47
N TYR A 425 -5.02 14.62 25.12
CA TYR A 425 -5.29 14.09 23.76
C TYR A 425 -6.72 14.33 23.22
N LYS A 426 -7.56 15.15 23.87
CA LYS A 426 -8.92 15.44 23.39
C LYS A 426 -9.18 16.95 23.34
N PRO A 427 -9.32 17.54 22.14
CA PRO A 427 -9.57 18.96 22.01
C PRO A 427 -10.92 19.34 22.66
N LYS A 428 -10.95 20.51 23.32
CA LYS A 428 -12.19 21.12 23.87
C LYS A 428 -13.13 21.65 22.78
N ASP A 429 -12.71 21.68 21.52
CA ASP A 429 -13.44 22.20 20.36
C ASP A 429 -13.85 21.07 19.41
N SER A 430 -15.02 21.18 18.78
CA SER A 430 -15.59 20.19 17.86
C SER A 430 -15.03 20.24 16.44
N ASP A 431 -14.13 21.19 16.15
CA ASP A 431 -13.56 21.39 14.82
C ASP A 431 -12.55 20.29 14.44
N VAL A 432 -12.69 19.78 13.21
CA VAL A 432 -11.82 18.76 12.59
C VAL A 432 -11.10 19.32 11.36
N ASN A 433 -9.96 18.72 11.02
CA ASN A 433 -9.22 19.01 9.79
C ASN A 433 -10.08 18.75 8.54
N LYS A 434 -9.96 19.60 7.51
CA LYS A 434 -10.79 19.51 6.29
C LYS A 434 -10.02 19.64 4.98
N GLN A 435 -8.94 20.40 4.95
CA GLN A 435 -8.16 20.66 3.74
C GLN A 435 -6.67 20.69 4.08
N LEU A 436 -5.86 20.25 3.13
CA LEU A 436 -4.40 20.26 3.18
C LEU A 436 -3.89 20.94 1.91
N ALA A 437 -2.97 21.89 2.07
CA ALA A 437 -2.22 22.49 0.98
C ALA A 437 -0.72 22.34 1.26
N VAL A 438 0.03 21.77 0.31
CA VAL A 438 1.47 21.56 0.40
C VAL A 438 2.19 22.62 -0.42
N GLY A 439 3.14 23.32 0.21
CA GLY A 439 3.99 24.31 -0.46
C GLY A 439 5.07 23.65 -1.31
N TYR A 440 5.40 24.30 -2.42
CA TYR A 440 6.39 23.80 -3.38
C TYR A 440 7.75 24.47 -3.21
N LYS A 441 7.78 25.70 -2.68
CA LYS A 441 8.99 26.52 -2.55
C LYS A 441 9.49 26.60 -1.12
N HIS A 442 8.57 26.71 -0.18
CA HIS A 442 8.89 26.69 1.24
C HIS A 442 8.35 25.38 1.77
N ASP A 443 9.23 24.50 2.26
CA ASP A 443 8.93 23.17 2.81
C ASP A 443 7.94 23.24 3.99
N ARG A 444 6.67 23.51 3.66
CA ARG A 444 5.60 23.82 4.60
C ARG A 444 4.28 23.30 4.08
N SER A 445 3.45 22.83 5.00
CA SER A 445 2.08 22.40 4.74
C SER A 445 1.11 23.17 5.61
N PHE A 446 -0.04 23.47 5.03
CA PHE A 446 -1.10 24.26 5.65
C PHE A 446 -2.35 23.39 5.78
N VAL A 447 -2.85 23.25 7.00
CA VAL A 447 -4.02 22.42 7.30
C VAL A 447 -5.13 23.28 7.85
N VAL A 448 -6.29 23.24 7.17
CA VAL A 448 -7.45 24.02 7.56
C VAL A 448 -8.29 23.23 8.56
N ARG A 449 -8.53 23.84 9.72
CA ARG A 449 -9.31 23.29 10.81
C ARG A 449 -10.30 24.33 11.32
N GLY A 450 -11.57 24.19 10.93
CA GLY A 450 -12.59 25.18 11.27
C GLY A 450 -12.20 26.57 10.77
N SER A 451 -12.03 27.52 11.70
CA SER A 451 -11.58 28.90 11.43
C SER A 451 -10.09 29.15 11.71
N LYS A 452 -9.30 28.08 11.84
CA LYS A 452 -7.85 28.10 12.11
C LYS A 452 -7.08 27.41 10.99
N ILE A 453 -5.83 27.81 10.78
CA ILE A 453 -4.93 27.17 9.83
C ILE A 453 -3.62 26.82 10.55
N GLY A 454 -3.37 25.52 10.71
CA GLY A 454 -2.11 25.00 11.21
C GLY A 454 -1.04 25.04 10.12
N VAL A 455 0.16 25.51 10.46
CA VAL A 455 1.32 25.56 9.57
C VAL A 455 2.37 24.59 10.09
N PHE A 456 2.73 23.62 9.26
CA PHE A 456 3.69 22.56 9.56
C PHE A 456 4.90 22.72 8.67
N LYS A 457 6.09 22.76 9.23
CA LYS A 457 7.35 22.80 8.48
C LYS A 457 7.82 21.37 8.25
N HIS A 458 8.37 21.08 7.07
CA HIS A 458 8.99 19.78 6.81
C HIS A 458 10.42 19.81 7.31
N THR A 459 10.81 18.79 8.06
CA THR A 459 12.18 18.64 8.54
C THR A 459 13.00 17.75 7.58
N PRO A 460 14.34 17.82 7.64
CA PRO A 460 15.21 16.92 6.86
C PRO A 460 14.96 15.44 7.15
N ASN A 461 14.58 15.09 8.38
CA ASN A 461 14.32 13.72 8.81
C ASN A 461 12.92 13.21 8.41
N ASN A 462 12.29 13.79 7.38
CA ASN A 462 10.92 13.45 6.94
C ASN A 462 9.83 13.50 8.03
N HIS A 463 9.99 14.40 9.00
CA HIS A 463 8.96 14.70 9.99
C HIS A 463 8.28 16.03 9.69
N LEU A 464 7.08 16.21 10.25
CA LEU A 464 6.39 17.50 10.29
C LEU A 464 6.61 18.13 11.66
N GLU A 465 7.07 19.37 11.67
CA GLU A 465 7.17 20.18 12.87
C GLU A 465 6.09 21.26 12.83
N PHE A 466 5.20 21.25 13.82
CA PHE A 466 4.25 22.34 13.99
C PHE A 466 5.00 23.67 14.20
N SER A 467 4.82 24.61 13.26
CA SER A 467 5.53 25.89 13.27
C SER A 467 4.69 27.00 13.89
N THR A 468 3.45 27.18 13.43
CA THR A 468 2.57 28.24 13.91
C THR A 468 1.12 27.97 13.57
N ASN A 469 0.20 28.64 14.27
CA ASN A 469 -1.21 28.60 13.97
C ASN A 469 -1.72 29.98 13.60
N ILE A 470 -2.29 30.08 12.41
CA ILE A 470 -3.03 31.26 12.00
C ILE A 470 -4.44 31.15 12.57
N SER A 471 -4.60 31.74 13.76
CA SER A 471 -5.87 31.81 14.45
C SER A 471 -6.79 32.85 13.83
N LYS A 472 -8.11 32.57 13.82
CA LYS A 472 -9.17 33.51 13.42
C LYS A 472 -9.07 33.96 11.97
N VAL A 473 -9.30 33.04 11.05
CA VAL A 473 -9.53 33.38 9.63
C VAL A 473 -10.81 34.20 9.53
N GLU A 474 -10.63 35.51 9.48
CA GLU A 474 -11.71 36.49 9.37
C GLU A 474 -11.64 37.24 8.05
N THR A 475 -12.81 37.63 7.52
CA THR A 475 -12.87 38.54 6.38
C THR A 475 -12.27 39.90 6.77
N PRO A 476 -11.90 40.77 5.81
CA PRO A 476 -11.47 42.14 6.11
C PRO A 476 -12.49 42.97 6.90
N LYS A 477 -13.74 42.48 7.02
CA LYS A 477 -14.83 43.07 7.80
C LYS A 477 -14.96 42.48 9.21
N GLY A 478 -14.08 41.56 9.61
CA GLY A 478 -14.07 40.91 10.93
C GLY A 478 -15.05 39.74 11.09
N GLU A 479 -15.58 39.19 9.99
CA GLU A 479 -16.44 38.01 10.04
C GLU A 479 -15.61 36.72 9.97
N LEU A 480 -15.66 35.90 11.01
CA LEU A 480 -15.00 34.59 11.03
C LEU A 480 -15.66 33.61 10.06
N PHE A 481 -14.85 32.84 9.34
CA PHE A 481 -15.35 31.78 8.47
C PHE A 481 -14.40 30.59 8.40
N SER A 482 -14.95 29.43 8.00
CA SER A 482 -14.17 28.23 7.70
C SER A 482 -13.96 28.14 6.18
N PRO A 483 -12.71 28.20 5.68
CA PRO A 483 -12.44 28.05 4.27
C PRO A 483 -12.89 26.68 3.75
N LYS A 484 -13.65 26.69 2.65
CA LYS A 484 -14.09 25.47 1.96
C LYS A 484 -12.97 24.87 1.13
N LYS A 485 -12.27 25.73 0.38
CA LYS A 485 -11.14 25.38 -0.47
C LYS A 485 -10.04 26.41 -0.27
N VAL A 486 -8.80 25.92 -0.29
CA VAL A 486 -7.60 26.74 -0.19
C VAL A 486 -6.63 26.39 -1.32
N MET A 487 -5.82 27.36 -1.74
CA MET A 487 -4.75 27.15 -2.72
C MET A 487 -3.61 28.12 -2.41
N LEU A 488 -2.39 27.60 -2.36
CA LEU A 488 -1.20 28.43 -2.28
C LEU A 488 -1.00 29.19 -3.59
N HIS A 489 -0.47 30.41 -3.48
CA HIS A 489 -0.34 31.30 -4.61
C HIS A 489 0.86 32.24 -4.45
N ASN A 490 1.44 32.62 -5.59
CA ASN A 490 2.54 33.58 -5.68
C ASN A 490 3.72 33.20 -4.78
N GLU A 491 4.36 32.06 -5.08
CA GLU A 491 5.52 31.53 -4.37
C GLU A 491 5.29 31.19 -2.90
N ASP A 492 4.15 30.56 -2.60
CA ASP A 492 3.70 30.20 -1.25
C ASP A 492 3.65 31.40 -0.27
N ARG A 493 3.56 32.64 -0.77
CA ARG A 493 3.42 33.85 0.06
C ARG A 493 1.97 34.16 0.39
N ASN A 494 1.05 33.73 -0.47
CA ASN A 494 -0.36 34.01 -0.32
C ASN A 494 -1.16 32.72 -0.30
N LEU A 495 -2.27 32.74 0.44
CA LEU A 495 -3.25 31.67 0.45
C LEU A 495 -4.59 32.24 -0.04
N ILE A 496 -5.11 31.68 -1.12
CA ILE A 496 -6.43 32.03 -1.65
C ILE A 496 -7.47 31.16 -0.94
N LEU A 497 -8.47 31.80 -0.34
CA LEU A 497 -9.51 31.17 0.47
C LEU A 497 -10.89 31.37 -0.17
N GLN A 498 -11.66 30.30 -0.23
CA GLN A 498 -13.07 30.34 -0.65
C GLN A 498 -14.00 30.11 0.56
N LYS A 499 -15.04 30.93 0.67
CA LYS A 499 -16.07 30.82 1.71
C LYS A 499 -17.32 30.16 1.12
N ASP A 500 -17.94 29.24 1.86
CA ASP A 500 -19.11 28.50 1.35
C ASP A 500 -20.38 29.37 1.22
N SER A 501 -20.55 30.37 2.10
CA SER A 501 -21.71 31.27 2.07
C SER A 501 -21.66 32.32 0.95
N ASP A 502 -20.47 32.60 0.40
CA ASP A 502 -20.23 33.70 -0.54
C ASP A 502 -19.42 33.21 -1.77
N PRO A 503 -20.03 32.37 -2.64
CA PRO A 503 -19.31 31.71 -3.74
C PRO A 503 -18.81 32.66 -4.83
N ASN A 504 -19.26 33.92 -4.84
CA ASN A 504 -18.87 34.93 -5.81
C ASN A 504 -17.61 35.71 -5.40
N LYS A 505 -17.07 35.43 -4.20
CA LYS A 505 -15.92 36.13 -3.63
C LYS A 505 -14.82 35.15 -3.26
N LEU A 506 -13.59 35.60 -3.41
CA LEU A 506 -12.39 34.93 -2.91
C LEU A 506 -11.66 35.88 -1.97
N TYR A 507 -10.93 35.32 -1.02
CA TYR A 507 -10.19 36.09 -0.01
C TYR A 507 -8.71 35.77 -0.13
N ARG A 508 -7.86 36.80 -0.13
CA ARG A 508 -6.40 36.61 -0.11
C ARG A 508 -5.90 36.77 1.31
N MET A 509 -5.32 35.71 1.84
CA MET A 509 -4.52 35.75 3.06
C MET A 509 -3.05 35.90 2.71
N ASP A 510 -2.39 36.83 3.39
CA ASP A 510 -0.95 36.96 3.37
C ASP A 510 -0.37 36.04 4.46
N LEU A 511 0.51 35.13 4.08
CA LEU A 511 1.08 34.12 4.98
C LEU A 511 2.22 34.67 5.85
N GLU A 512 2.84 35.79 5.49
CA GLU A 512 3.84 36.45 6.33
C GLU A 512 3.17 37.16 7.51
N TYR A 513 2.04 37.81 7.27
CA TYR A 513 1.26 38.47 8.32
C TYR A 513 0.24 37.56 9.02
N GLY A 514 -0.12 36.43 8.40
CA GLY A 514 -1.14 35.51 8.90
C GLY A 514 -2.54 36.12 8.94
N LYS A 515 -2.89 36.99 7.98
CA LYS A 515 -4.19 37.69 7.95
C LYS A 515 -4.77 37.80 6.54
N VAL A 516 -6.10 37.82 6.45
CA VAL A 516 -6.80 38.14 5.20
C VAL A 516 -6.64 39.63 4.91
N VAL A 517 -5.92 39.94 3.83
CA VAL A 517 -5.58 41.31 3.43
C VAL A 517 -6.52 41.86 2.36
N ASP A 518 -7.03 41.00 1.47
CA ASP A 518 -7.93 41.42 0.39
C ASP A 518 -9.20 40.55 0.28
N GLU A 519 -10.27 41.20 -0.17
CA GLU A 519 -11.51 40.58 -0.66
C GLU A 519 -11.60 40.81 -2.18
N TRP A 520 -11.69 39.73 -2.94
CA TRP A 520 -11.80 39.75 -4.40
C TRP A 520 -13.22 39.39 -4.82
N ASN A 521 -13.93 40.35 -5.41
CA ASN A 521 -15.21 40.09 -6.06
C ASN A 521 -14.97 39.53 -7.46
N ILE A 522 -15.29 38.26 -7.67
CA ILE A 522 -15.01 37.59 -8.94
C ILE A 522 -16.00 38.03 -10.00
N HIS A 523 -17.30 37.89 -9.73
CA HIS A 523 -18.39 38.32 -10.61
C HIS A 523 -19.71 38.33 -9.82
N GLU A 524 -20.70 39.14 -10.20
CA GLU A 524 -21.99 39.20 -9.49
C GLU A 524 -22.90 38.00 -9.79
N ASP A 525 -22.97 37.55 -11.05
CA ASP A 525 -23.86 36.46 -11.46
C ASP A 525 -23.19 35.08 -11.61
N ILE A 526 -21.85 35.01 -11.60
CA ILE A 526 -21.10 33.79 -11.91
C ILE A 526 -20.40 33.32 -10.63
N PRO A 527 -20.92 32.29 -9.95
CA PRO A 527 -20.29 31.77 -8.75
C PRO A 527 -19.01 31.00 -9.10
N VAL A 528 -18.02 31.08 -8.22
CA VAL A 528 -16.86 30.20 -8.22
C VAL A 528 -17.29 28.88 -7.59
N VAL A 529 -17.31 27.81 -8.39
CA VAL A 529 -17.47 26.45 -7.88
C VAL A 529 -16.15 26.00 -7.29
N THR A 530 -15.07 26.12 -8.07
CA THR A 530 -13.72 25.76 -7.67
C THR A 530 -12.72 26.53 -8.53
N PHE A 531 -11.44 26.50 -8.14
CA PHE A 531 -10.35 27.22 -8.81
C PHE A 531 -9.08 26.37 -8.80
N ALA A 532 -8.19 26.63 -9.75
CA ALA A 532 -6.93 25.93 -9.97
C ALA A 532 -5.84 26.89 -10.43
N PRO A 533 -4.56 26.53 -10.24
CA PRO A 533 -3.45 27.33 -10.77
C PRO A 533 -3.49 27.38 -12.30
N GLU A 534 -2.85 28.40 -12.88
CA GLU A 534 -2.77 28.59 -14.34
C GLU A 534 -2.08 27.41 -15.06
N ASN A 535 -1.08 26.84 -14.41
CA ASN A 535 -0.38 25.63 -14.81
C ASN A 535 0.00 24.84 -13.55
N LYS A 536 0.38 23.56 -13.69
CA LYS A 536 0.62 22.65 -12.56
C LYS A 536 1.60 23.21 -11.52
N PHE A 537 2.65 23.90 -11.97
CA PHE A 537 3.72 24.45 -11.13
C PHE A 537 3.60 25.96 -10.90
N ALA A 538 2.45 26.59 -11.17
CA ALA A 538 2.33 28.05 -11.10
C ALA A 538 2.63 28.60 -9.70
N GLN A 539 2.45 27.78 -8.66
CA GLN A 539 2.78 28.11 -7.27
C GLN A 539 4.26 28.43 -7.08
N MET A 540 5.18 27.88 -7.90
CA MET A 540 6.61 28.19 -7.86
C MET A 540 6.96 29.56 -8.44
N THR A 541 6.01 30.18 -9.13
CA THR A 541 6.22 31.44 -9.84
C THR A 541 5.45 32.58 -9.21
N HIS A 542 5.83 33.81 -9.56
CA HIS A 542 5.09 35.02 -9.22
C HIS A 542 3.85 35.26 -10.09
N GLU A 543 3.31 34.25 -10.77
CA GLU A 543 2.13 34.39 -11.63
C GLU A 543 0.91 34.84 -10.81
N PRO A 544 0.37 36.05 -11.03
CA PRO A 544 -0.70 36.57 -10.20
C PRO A 544 -2.07 36.01 -10.59
N THR A 545 -2.23 35.49 -11.81
CA THR A 545 -3.51 35.04 -12.33
C THR A 545 -3.71 33.54 -12.12
N PHE A 546 -4.97 33.12 -12.09
CA PHE A 546 -5.35 31.72 -11.90
C PHE A 546 -6.68 31.43 -12.58
N LEU A 547 -7.09 30.16 -12.59
CA LEU A 547 -8.29 29.70 -13.27
C LEU A 547 -9.45 29.55 -12.29
N GLY A 548 -10.61 30.08 -12.66
CA GLY A 548 -11.87 29.85 -11.97
C GLY A 548 -12.84 29.09 -12.87
N ILE A 549 -13.61 28.19 -12.26
CA ILE A 549 -14.74 27.55 -12.94
C ILE A 549 -16.03 27.79 -12.17
N SER A 550 -17.11 27.91 -12.93
CA SER A 550 -18.49 27.85 -12.47
C SER A 550 -19.16 26.62 -13.07
N ARG A 551 -20.41 26.30 -12.68
CA ARG A 551 -21.15 25.14 -13.21
C ARG A 551 -21.20 25.10 -14.74
N ASN A 552 -21.20 26.25 -15.42
CA ASN A 552 -21.28 26.32 -16.89
C ASN A 552 -20.25 27.26 -17.52
N ALA A 553 -19.25 27.74 -16.78
CA ALA A 553 -18.28 28.70 -17.29
C ALA A 553 -16.86 28.40 -16.82
N LEU A 554 -15.88 28.70 -17.68
CA LEU A 554 -14.46 28.72 -17.34
C LEU A 554 -13.94 30.14 -17.58
N TYR A 555 -13.16 30.67 -16.66
CA TYR A 555 -12.62 32.02 -16.76
C TYR A 555 -11.25 32.16 -16.10
N ARG A 556 -10.47 33.16 -16.55
CA ARG A 556 -9.28 33.60 -15.83
C ARG A 556 -9.69 34.63 -14.77
N VAL A 557 -9.07 34.53 -13.60
CA VAL A 557 -9.15 35.52 -12.53
C VAL A 557 -7.84 36.28 -12.48
N ASP A 558 -7.91 37.61 -12.60
CA ASP A 558 -6.78 38.51 -12.42
C ASP A 558 -7.04 39.46 -11.24
N PRO A 559 -6.37 39.24 -10.09
CA PRO A 559 -6.48 40.09 -8.91
C PRO A 559 -6.18 41.57 -9.16
N ARG A 560 -5.44 41.91 -10.21
CA ARG A 560 -5.00 43.29 -10.50
C ARG A 560 -6.09 44.15 -11.12
N LEU A 561 -7.16 43.54 -11.65
CA LEU A 561 -8.28 44.28 -12.24
C LEU A 561 -9.06 45.06 -11.18
N SER A 562 -9.54 46.25 -11.53
CA SER A 562 -10.39 47.06 -10.64
C SER A 562 -11.85 46.59 -10.71
N GLY A 563 -12.49 46.37 -9.56
CA GLY A 563 -13.87 45.87 -9.49
C GLY A 563 -13.93 44.34 -9.64
N SER A 564 -14.61 43.87 -10.69
CA SER A 564 -14.69 42.45 -11.05
C SER A 564 -13.31 41.91 -11.41
N LYS A 565 -12.90 40.80 -10.78
CA LYS A 565 -11.60 40.16 -11.04
C LYS A 565 -11.64 39.15 -12.19
N LEU A 566 -12.82 38.84 -12.72
CA LEU A 566 -13.00 37.98 -13.87
C LEU A 566 -12.54 38.69 -15.15
N VAL A 567 -11.71 38.03 -15.95
CA VAL A 567 -11.22 38.55 -17.23
C VAL A 567 -12.23 38.24 -18.34
N ASP A 568 -13.08 39.21 -18.71
CA ASP A 568 -14.18 39.01 -19.68
C ASP A 568 -13.71 38.46 -21.05
N ALA A 569 -12.55 38.93 -21.53
CA ALA A 569 -11.96 38.48 -22.80
C ALA A 569 -11.59 36.98 -22.79
N GLN A 570 -11.47 36.42 -21.60
CA GLN A 570 -11.15 35.03 -21.33
C GLN A 570 -12.27 34.43 -20.47
N LEU A 571 -13.52 34.71 -20.81
CA LEU A 571 -14.68 34.02 -20.27
C LEU A 571 -15.22 33.07 -21.33
N LYS A 572 -15.31 31.79 -20.99
CA LYS A 572 -16.00 30.78 -21.80
C LYS A 572 -17.22 30.27 -21.05
N GLN A 573 -18.39 30.81 -21.38
CA GLN A 573 -19.67 30.33 -20.86
C GLN A 573 -20.40 29.45 -21.87
N TYR A 574 -20.94 28.34 -21.40
CA TYR A 574 -21.74 27.40 -22.20
C TYR A 574 -23.24 27.65 -21.98
N MET A 575 -24.01 27.53 -23.06
CA MET A 575 -25.48 27.54 -23.00
C MET A 575 -26.04 26.25 -22.40
N SER A 576 -25.36 25.13 -22.58
CA SER A 576 -25.73 23.84 -22.02
C SER A 576 -25.38 23.76 -20.54
N LYS A 577 -26.24 23.09 -19.76
CA LYS A 577 -25.97 22.75 -18.36
C LYS A 577 -24.92 21.63 -18.31
N ASN A 578 -23.64 22.00 -18.27
CA ASN A 578 -22.54 21.05 -18.21
C ASN A 578 -22.25 20.60 -16.76
N ASP A 579 -22.52 21.47 -15.78
CA ASP A 579 -22.34 21.20 -14.35
C ASP A 579 -20.89 20.84 -13.97
N PHE A 580 -19.95 21.72 -14.31
CA PHE A 580 -18.53 21.55 -14.00
C PHE A 580 -18.28 21.51 -12.49
N SER A 581 -17.45 20.55 -12.07
CA SER A 581 -17.20 20.20 -10.67
C SER A 581 -15.72 20.33 -10.28
N ALA A 582 -14.82 19.88 -11.14
CA ALA A 582 -13.38 19.85 -10.90
C ALA A 582 -12.57 20.36 -12.11
N VAL A 583 -11.37 20.88 -11.83
CA VAL A 583 -10.45 21.42 -12.84
C VAL A 583 -9.01 21.15 -12.41
N ALA A 584 -8.18 20.83 -13.39
CA ALA A 584 -6.74 20.62 -13.24
C ALA A 584 -5.99 21.17 -14.46
N THR A 585 -4.72 21.48 -14.27
CA THR A 585 -3.85 22.04 -15.31
C THR A 585 -2.55 21.27 -15.45
N THR A 586 -2.01 21.25 -16.66
CA THR A 586 -0.69 20.68 -16.98
C THR A 586 0.41 21.71 -16.75
N GLU A 587 1.68 21.30 -16.82
CA GLU A 587 2.83 22.22 -16.82
C GLU A 587 2.74 23.26 -17.95
N LYS A 588 2.25 22.87 -19.12
CA LYS A 588 2.08 23.76 -20.29
C LYS A 588 0.86 24.68 -20.19
N GLY A 589 0.04 24.56 -19.15
CA GLY A 589 -1.19 25.34 -18.98
C GLY A 589 -2.39 24.84 -19.79
N TYR A 590 -2.35 23.60 -20.30
CA TYR A 590 -3.56 22.94 -20.79
C TYR A 590 -4.52 22.65 -19.64
N ILE A 591 -5.82 22.66 -19.92
CA ILE A 591 -6.87 22.64 -18.89
C ILE A 591 -7.74 21.41 -19.09
N ALA A 592 -7.89 20.60 -18.04
CA ALA A 592 -8.87 19.53 -17.96
C ALA A 592 -10.00 19.98 -17.03
N VAL A 593 -11.25 19.80 -17.46
CA VAL A 593 -12.43 20.11 -16.65
C VAL A 593 -13.36 18.91 -16.63
N ALA A 594 -13.75 18.49 -15.43
CA ALA A 594 -14.73 17.44 -15.20
C ALA A 594 -16.07 18.03 -14.74
N SER A 595 -17.12 17.25 -14.92
CA SER A 595 -18.47 17.58 -14.46
C SER A 595 -18.98 16.63 -13.39
N ASP A 596 -20.00 17.09 -12.66
CA ASP A 596 -20.81 16.25 -11.77
C ASP A 596 -21.58 15.16 -12.56
N LYS A 597 -21.62 15.24 -13.89
CA LYS A 597 -22.18 14.21 -14.76
C LYS A 597 -21.19 13.11 -15.13
N GLY A 598 -19.91 13.25 -14.78
CA GLY A 598 -18.88 12.27 -15.07
C GLY A 598 -18.17 12.44 -16.42
N ASP A 599 -18.46 13.49 -17.20
CA ASP A 599 -17.75 13.78 -18.46
C ASP A 599 -16.51 14.65 -18.25
N VAL A 600 -15.47 14.43 -19.06
CA VAL A 600 -14.21 15.19 -19.00
C VAL A 600 -13.98 15.94 -20.32
N ARG A 601 -13.54 17.19 -20.22
CA ARG A 601 -13.25 18.07 -21.35
C ARG A 601 -11.82 18.59 -21.30
N LEU A 602 -11.13 18.47 -22.43
CA LEU A 602 -9.73 18.86 -22.57
C LEU A 602 -9.61 20.12 -23.44
N PHE A 603 -8.86 21.11 -22.96
CA PHE A 603 -8.66 22.41 -23.60
C PHE A 603 -7.17 22.70 -23.79
N ASP A 604 -6.81 23.23 -24.95
CA ASP A 604 -5.46 23.76 -25.22
C ASP A 604 -5.22 25.12 -24.55
N ARG A 605 -6.30 25.89 -24.33
CA ARG A 605 -6.27 27.19 -23.67
C ARG A 605 -7.67 27.61 -23.25
N LEU A 606 -7.73 28.67 -22.45
CA LEU A 606 -8.99 29.25 -22.03
C LEU A 606 -9.66 30.09 -23.14
N GLY A 607 -10.99 30.23 -23.11
CA GLY A 607 -11.75 31.04 -24.07
C GLY A 607 -12.17 30.32 -25.35
N VAL A 608 -11.68 29.10 -25.59
CA VAL A 608 -12.04 28.29 -26.76
C VAL A 608 -12.95 27.11 -26.39
N ASN A 609 -13.49 26.42 -27.40
CA ASN A 609 -14.18 25.15 -27.18
C ASN A 609 -13.17 24.05 -26.84
N ALA A 610 -13.61 23.07 -26.05
CA ALA A 610 -12.83 21.87 -25.77
C ALA A 610 -12.42 21.18 -27.07
N LYS A 611 -11.18 20.68 -27.14
CA LYS A 611 -10.73 19.86 -28.27
C LYS A 611 -11.27 18.45 -28.17
N THR A 612 -11.26 17.90 -26.97
CA THR A 612 -11.71 16.56 -26.70
C THR A 612 -12.81 16.58 -25.64
N HIS A 613 -13.85 15.79 -25.89
CA HIS A 613 -14.92 15.51 -24.95
C HIS A 613 -15.00 14.00 -24.75
N ILE A 614 -14.66 13.59 -23.53
CA ILE A 614 -14.70 12.21 -23.06
C ILE A 614 -16.07 12.04 -22.38
N PRO A 615 -16.96 11.17 -22.92
CA PRO A 615 -18.28 10.93 -22.35
C PRO A 615 -18.20 10.37 -20.92
N ALA A 616 -19.29 10.56 -20.18
CA ALA A 616 -19.43 9.99 -18.84
C ALA A 616 -19.48 8.46 -18.87
N LEU A 617 -18.64 7.84 -18.05
CA LEU A 617 -18.54 6.38 -17.93
C LEU A 617 -19.17 5.83 -16.65
N GLY A 618 -19.66 6.69 -15.76
CA GLY A 618 -20.32 6.23 -14.55
C GLY A 618 -20.58 7.34 -13.56
N GLU A 619 -19.84 7.35 -12.45
CA GLU A 619 -20.13 8.19 -11.30
C GLU A 619 -19.71 9.65 -11.48
N PRO A 620 -20.30 10.58 -10.71
CA PRO A 620 -19.82 11.96 -10.63
C PRO A 620 -18.32 12.03 -10.31
N ILE A 621 -17.61 12.93 -11.00
CA ILE A 621 -16.19 13.15 -10.74
C ILE A 621 -16.06 14.20 -9.63
N ILE A 622 -15.50 13.78 -8.50
CA ILE A 622 -15.31 14.59 -7.29
C ILE A 622 -13.91 15.22 -7.21
N GLY A 623 -12.95 14.70 -7.97
CA GLY A 623 -11.57 15.16 -8.01
C GLY A 623 -10.98 14.95 -9.41
N LEU A 624 -10.06 15.84 -9.80
CA LEU A 624 -9.38 15.75 -11.09
C LEU A 624 -7.94 16.19 -10.91
N ASP A 625 -7.02 15.40 -11.45
CA ASP A 625 -5.59 15.73 -11.54
C ASP A 625 -5.04 15.31 -12.91
N VAL A 626 -3.92 15.90 -13.33
CA VAL A 626 -3.30 15.64 -14.63
C VAL A 626 -1.79 15.55 -14.45
N SER A 627 -1.12 14.64 -15.17
CA SER A 627 0.34 14.59 -15.20
C SER A 627 0.93 15.91 -15.73
N ALA A 628 2.17 16.22 -15.37
CA ALA A 628 2.86 17.44 -15.76
C ALA A 628 2.90 17.61 -17.28
N ASP A 629 3.23 16.53 -17.99
CA ASP A 629 3.30 16.48 -19.45
C ASP A 629 1.92 16.51 -20.15
N GLY A 630 0.83 16.26 -19.40
CA GLY A 630 -0.53 16.17 -19.90
C GLY A 630 -0.90 14.85 -20.57
N ARG A 631 -0.08 13.80 -20.44
CA ARG A 631 -0.39 12.46 -20.97
C ARG A 631 -1.47 11.76 -20.16
N TRP A 632 -1.43 11.83 -18.84
CA TRP A 632 -2.37 11.12 -17.97
C TRP A 632 -3.36 12.08 -17.35
N VAL A 633 -4.66 11.79 -17.49
CA VAL A 633 -5.74 12.51 -16.80
C VAL A 633 -6.37 11.56 -15.79
N LEU A 634 -6.33 11.93 -14.52
CA LEU A 634 -6.86 11.15 -13.40
C LEU A 634 -8.15 11.77 -12.90
N ALA A 635 -9.27 11.07 -13.09
CA ALA A 635 -10.56 11.46 -12.55
C ALA A 635 -10.93 10.59 -11.35
N THR A 636 -11.24 11.21 -10.22
CA THR A 636 -11.66 10.53 -8.99
C THR A 636 -13.18 10.47 -8.92
N CYS A 637 -13.73 9.26 -8.79
CA CYS A 637 -15.12 9.01 -8.44
C CYS A 637 -15.22 8.52 -6.99
N ARG A 638 -16.43 8.28 -6.46
CA ARG A 638 -16.60 7.83 -5.08
C ARG A 638 -15.96 6.46 -4.83
N THR A 639 -16.15 5.52 -5.75
CA THR A 639 -15.78 4.10 -5.55
C THR A 639 -14.62 3.60 -6.44
N TYR A 640 -14.14 4.42 -7.39
CA TYR A 640 -13.02 4.10 -8.28
C TYR A 640 -12.36 5.37 -8.83
N LEU A 641 -11.19 5.21 -9.44
CA LEU A 641 -10.51 6.23 -10.23
C LEU A 641 -10.57 5.85 -11.72
N LEU A 642 -10.57 6.83 -12.60
CA LEU A 642 -10.44 6.67 -14.04
C LEU A 642 -9.14 7.31 -14.50
N LEU A 643 -8.23 6.51 -15.04
CA LEU A 643 -6.98 6.95 -15.61
C LEU A 643 -7.08 6.99 -17.14
N VAL A 644 -7.05 8.17 -17.73
CA VAL A 644 -7.18 8.37 -19.18
C VAL A 644 -5.82 8.65 -19.81
N ASP A 645 -5.47 7.91 -20.86
CA ASP A 645 -4.34 8.22 -21.74
C ASP A 645 -4.76 9.29 -22.76
N ALA A 646 -4.32 10.52 -22.56
CA ALA A 646 -4.59 11.64 -23.46
C ALA A 646 -3.70 11.64 -24.71
N LEU A 647 -2.75 10.70 -24.88
CA LEU A 647 -1.89 10.64 -26.05
C LEU A 647 -2.56 9.88 -27.20
N GLN A 648 -2.58 10.49 -28.39
CA GLN A 648 -3.05 9.82 -29.60
C GLN A 648 -1.99 8.86 -30.13
N LYS A 649 -2.28 7.55 -30.09
CA LYS A 649 -1.37 6.47 -30.52
C LYS A 649 -1.44 6.13 -32.00
N SER A 650 -2.45 6.62 -32.72
CA SER A 650 -2.65 6.30 -34.13
C SER A 650 -3.39 7.40 -34.87
N GLY A 651 -3.37 7.31 -36.21
CA GLY A 651 -4.12 8.21 -37.09
C GLY A 651 -3.41 9.53 -37.37
N LYS A 652 -4.16 10.50 -37.92
CA LYS A 652 -3.59 11.76 -38.43
C LYS A 652 -2.89 12.63 -37.36
N ASN A 653 -3.29 12.47 -36.11
CA ASN A 653 -2.80 13.26 -34.98
C ASN A 653 -1.91 12.42 -34.04
N GLU A 654 -1.33 11.32 -34.53
CA GLU A 654 -0.41 10.49 -33.75
C GLU A 654 0.69 11.34 -33.08
N GLY A 655 0.96 11.06 -31.80
CA GLY A 655 1.91 11.81 -30.97
C GLY A 655 1.40 13.16 -30.45
N LYS A 656 0.14 13.53 -30.73
CA LYS A 656 -0.50 14.74 -30.17
C LYS A 656 -1.41 14.42 -29.00
N LEU A 657 -1.42 15.31 -28.03
CA LEU A 657 -2.31 15.20 -26.87
C LEU A 657 -3.75 15.55 -27.24
N GLY A 658 -4.69 14.93 -26.55
CA GLY A 658 -6.13 15.21 -26.61
C GLY A 658 -6.48 16.66 -26.23
N PHE A 659 -5.59 17.34 -25.52
CA PHE A 659 -5.66 18.78 -25.24
C PHE A 659 -5.42 19.63 -26.49
N GLU A 660 -4.55 19.21 -27.40
CA GLU A 660 -4.17 19.97 -28.59
C GLU A 660 -5.08 19.66 -29.80
N LYS A 661 -5.39 18.38 -29.98
CA LYS A 661 -6.15 17.85 -31.11
C LYS A 661 -7.22 16.87 -30.61
N SER A 662 -8.41 16.99 -31.19
CA SER A 662 -9.50 16.06 -30.93
C SER A 662 -9.12 14.64 -31.35
N PHE A 663 -9.42 13.65 -30.52
CA PHE A 663 -9.43 12.26 -30.93
C PHE A 663 -10.42 12.02 -32.08
N ALA A 664 -10.13 11.04 -32.93
CA ALA A 664 -11.10 10.55 -33.89
C ALA A 664 -12.27 9.87 -33.15
N ALA A 665 -13.44 9.81 -33.77
CA ALA A 665 -14.65 9.30 -33.11
C ALA A 665 -14.53 7.83 -32.69
N ASP A 666 -13.78 7.05 -33.45
CA ASP A 666 -13.45 5.63 -33.31
C ASP A 666 -12.14 5.37 -32.56
N ALA A 667 -11.41 6.43 -32.18
CA ALA A 667 -10.13 6.33 -31.49
C ALA A 667 -10.12 7.15 -30.20
N LYS A 668 -11.29 7.38 -29.58
CA LYS A 668 -11.37 8.03 -28.28
C LYS A 668 -10.63 7.18 -27.24
N PRO A 669 -9.95 7.81 -26.26
CA PRO A 669 -9.13 7.08 -25.31
C PRO A 669 -10.01 6.31 -24.33
N GLN A 670 -9.79 5.01 -24.18
CA GLN A 670 -10.48 4.21 -23.18
C GLN A 670 -9.82 4.42 -21.81
N PRO A 671 -10.57 4.92 -20.80
CA PRO A 671 -10.02 5.07 -19.46
C PRO A 671 -9.76 3.71 -18.81
N ARG A 672 -8.77 3.63 -17.93
CA ARG A 672 -8.52 2.47 -17.07
C ARG A 672 -9.18 2.68 -15.72
N ARG A 673 -9.94 1.70 -15.25
CA ARG A 673 -10.62 1.74 -13.94
C ARG A 673 -9.68 1.26 -12.85
N LEU A 674 -9.34 2.12 -11.92
CA LEU A 674 -8.59 1.76 -10.73
C LEU A 674 -9.59 1.63 -9.57
N ALA A 675 -9.91 0.41 -9.20
CA ALA A 675 -10.85 0.12 -8.12
C ALA A 675 -10.26 -0.92 -7.18
N LEU A 676 -10.58 -0.78 -5.89
CA LEU A 676 -10.23 -1.81 -4.92
C LEU A 676 -10.95 -3.12 -5.29
N THR A 677 -10.24 -4.24 -5.13
CA THR A 677 -10.84 -5.56 -5.36
C THR A 677 -12.05 -5.75 -4.45
N PRO A 678 -13.13 -6.42 -4.89
CA PRO A 678 -14.35 -6.59 -4.09
C PRO A 678 -14.11 -7.17 -2.70
N GLU A 679 -13.15 -8.09 -2.59
CA GLU A 679 -12.72 -8.71 -1.31
C GLU A 679 -12.20 -7.66 -0.33
N HIS A 680 -11.24 -6.83 -0.74
CA HIS A 680 -10.73 -5.72 0.08
C HIS A 680 -11.82 -4.72 0.43
N VAL A 681 -12.73 -4.39 -0.49
CA VAL A 681 -13.88 -3.51 -0.19
C VAL A 681 -14.79 -4.11 0.88
N ALA A 682 -15.07 -5.41 0.80
CA ALA A 682 -15.89 -6.09 1.79
C ALA A 682 -15.19 -6.13 3.15
N GLN A 683 -13.88 -6.35 3.19
CA GLN A 683 -13.11 -6.32 4.42
C GLN A 683 -13.04 -4.89 5.02
N PHE A 684 -12.87 -3.85 4.19
CA PHE A 684 -12.89 -2.47 4.64
C PHE A 684 -14.22 -2.12 5.30
N ALA A 685 -15.32 -2.53 4.68
CA ALA A 685 -16.65 -2.35 5.23
C ALA A 685 -16.90 -3.21 6.48
N TYR A 686 -16.34 -4.41 6.57
CA TYR A 686 -16.40 -5.23 7.79
C TYR A 686 -15.74 -4.52 8.99
N GLU A 687 -14.56 -3.93 8.76
CA GLU A 687 -13.77 -3.23 9.76
C GLU A 687 -14.35 -1.86 10.15
N THR A 688 -14.83 -1.09 9.18
CA THR A 688 -15.25 0.31 9.38
C THR A 688 -16.76 0.51 9.46
N SER A 689 -17.54 -0.50 9.05
CA SER A 689 -19.00 -0.41 8.83
C SER A 689 -19.41 0.72 7.84
N LYS A 690 -18.49 1.12 6.96
CA LYS A 690 -18.70 2.13 5.91
C LYS A 690 -18.23 1.58 4.56
N GLY A 691 -18.91 1.99 3.48
CA GLY A 691 -18.46 1.71 2.12
C GLY A 691 -17.25 2.56 1.71
N VAL A 692 -16.72 2.30 0.51
CA VAL A 692 -15.61 3.07 -0.06
C VAL A 692 -16.10 4.47 -0.46
N ASN A 693 -15.32 5.49 -0.09
CA ASN A 693 -15.52 6.86 -0.49
C ASN A 693 -14.16 7.55 -0.60
N PHE A 694 -13.65 7.65 -1.82
CA PHE A 694 -12.33 8.19 -2.08
C PHE A 694 -12.22 9.70 -1.83
N THR A 695 -11.10 10.12 -1.26
CA THR A 695 -10.65 11.52 -1.34
C THR A 695 -10.12 11.82 -2.74
N PRO A 696 -10.13 13.09 -3.20
CA PRO A 696 -9.57 13.47 -4.49
C PRO A 696 -8.15 12.94 -4.67
N ALA A 697 -7.98 12.03 -5.64
CA ALA A 697 -6.71 11.39 -5.90
C ALA A 697 -5.74 12.34 -6.60
N LYS A 698 -4.45 12.21 -6.31
CA LYS A 698 -3.37 13.06 -6.83
C LYS A 698 -2.21 12.22 -7.32
N PHE A 699 -1.51 12.71 -8.34
CA PHE A 699 -0.21 12.18 -8.69
C PHE A 699 0.88 12.71 -7.76
N ASN A 700 1.97 11.94 -7.59
CA ASN A 700 3.20 12.50 -7.07
C ASN A 700 3.66 13.67 -7.94
N THR A 701 4.23 14.71 -7.34
CA THR A 701 4.54 15.95 -8.06
C THR A 701 5.98 16.37 -7.76
N GLY A 702 6.79 16.56 -8.81
CA GLY A 702 8.16 17.07 -8.72
C GLY A 702 8.56 17.77 -10.02
N GLU A 703 9.44 18.77 -9.94
CA GLU A 703 9.92 19.47 -11.13
C GLU A 703 10.88 18.57 -11.93
N GLY A 704 10.55 18.32 -13.21
CA GLY A 704 11.36 17.47 -14.09
C GLY A 704 11.30 15.97 -13.78
N ALA A 705 10.48 15.55 -12.82
CA ALA A 705 10.23 14.14 -12.50
C ALA A 705 8.94 13.65 -13.19
N GLU A 706 8.97 12.43 -13.73
CA GLU A 706 7.75 11.77 -14.21
C GLU A 706 6.94 11.22 -13.03
N GLU A 707 5.62 11.26 -13.17
CA GLU A 707 4.73 10.70 -12.15
C GLU A 707 4.79 9.16 -12.12
N THR A 708 5.01 8.60 -10.94
CA THR A 708 5.23 7.18 -10.65
C THR A 708 4.09 6.57 -9.83
N SER A 709 3.43 7.39 -9.00
CA SER A 709 2.42 6.95 -8.03
C SER A 709 1.19 7.85 -8.02
N ILE A 710 0.06 7.26 -7.66
CA ILE A 710 -1.22 7.95 -7.43
C ILE A 710 -1.65 7.67 -6.00
N ILE A 711 -2.03 8.70 -5.25
CA ILE A 711 -2.51 8.55 -3.89
C ILE A 711 -3.97 8.97 -3.73
N THR A 712 -4.67 8.28 -2.84
CA THR A 712 -6.01 8.60 -2.38
C THR A 712 -6.24 7.98 -1.00
N ALA A 713 -7.31 8.36 -0.31
CA ALA A 713 -7.72 7.78 0.95
C ALA A 713 -9.20 7.40 0.95
N THR A 714 -9.59 6.42 1.76
CA THR A 714 -10.99 6.04 2.01
C THR A 714 -11.17 5.67 3.48
N GLY A 715 -11.97 6.45 4.22
CA GLY A 715 -12.10 6.26 5.66
C GLY A 715 -10.74 6.34 6.37
N PRO A 716 -10.35 5.32 7.16
CA PRO A 716 -9.05 5.30 7.84
C PRO A 716 -7.91 4.74 6.99
N TYR A 717 -8.13 4.43 5.72
CA TYR A 717 -7.12 3.82 4.85
C TYR A 717 -6.54 4.84 3.88
N ILE A 718 -5.22 4.91 3.82
CA ILE A 718 -4.51 5.51 2.70
C ILE A 718 -4.17 4.44 1.68
N ILE A 719 -4.30 4.78 0.40
CA ILE A 719 -4.12 3.86 -0.72
C ILE A 719 -3.21 4.54 -1.74
N GLU A 720 -2.13 3.85 -2.07
CA GLU A 720 -1.20 4.29 -3.10
C GLU A 720 -1.18 3.27 -4.25
N TRP A 721 -1.35 3.77 -5.47
CA TRP A 721 -1.31 3.00 -6.70
C TRP A 721 -0.01 3.26 -7.44
N SER A 722 0.70 2.20 -7.81
CA SER A 722 1.89 2.32 -8.67
C SER A 722 1.45 2.44 -10.13
N LEU A 723 1.82 3.54 -10.79
CA LEU A 723 1.47 3.79 -12.19
C LEU A 723 2.06 2.71 -13.10
N LYS A 724 3.31 2.30 -12.86
CA LYS A 724 3.94 1.21 -13.63
C LYS A 724 3.12 -0.10 -13.55
N LYS A 725 2.71 -0.50 -12.34
CA LYS A 725 1.91 -1.72 -12.13
C LYS A 725 0.51 -1.60 -12.76
N VAL A 726 -0.09 -0.41 -12.68
CA VAL A 726 -1.39 -0.10 -13.33
C VAL A 726 -1.30 -0.17 -14.85
N LEU A 727 -0.24 0.37 -15.44
CA LEU A 727 -0.05 0.35 -16.90
C LEU A 727 0.21 -1.06 -17.42
N ASN A 728 0.90 -1.89 -16.63
CA ASN A 728 1.14 -3.30 -16.91
C ASN A 728 -0.08 -4.20 -16.62
N GLY A 729 -1.20 -3.66 -16.12
CA GLY A 729 -2.41 -4.43 -15.85
C GLY A 729 -2.27 -5.44 -14.69
N ARG A 730 -1.33 -5.21 -13.76
CA ARG A 730 -1.15 -6.12 -12.61
C ARG A 730 -2.39 -6.10 -11.70
N LYS A 731 -2.76 -7.27 -11.16
CA LYS A 731 -3.82 -7.40 -10.14
C LYS A 731 -3.44 -6.67 -8.85
N ALA A 732 -4.43 -6.02 -8.23
CA ALA A 732 -4.29 -5.23 -7.00
C ALA A 732 -3.00 -4.38 -6.96
N PRO A 733 -2.80 -3.45 -7.91
CA PRO A 733 -1.56 -2.69 -8.06
C PRO A 733 -1.43 -1.54 -7.05
N TYR A 734 -1.90 -1.75 -5.82
CA TYR A 734 -1.97 -0.75 -4.77
C TYR A 734 -1.48 -1.28 -3.41
N LEU A 735 -0.93 -0.37 -2.61
CA LEU A 735 -0.53 -0.58 -1.23
C LEU A 735 -1.45 0.21 -0.30
N ILE A 736 -1.53 -0.21 0.96
CA ILE A 736 -2.40 0.41 1.95
C ILE A 736 -1.69 0.65 3.28
N LYS A 737 -2.15 1.66 4.02
CA LYS A 737 -1.85 1.81 5.45
C LYS A 737 -3.12 2.25 6.18
N ARG A 738 -3.38 1.65 7.35
CA ARG A 738 -4.56 1.93 8.18
C ARG A 738 -4.20 2.83 9.35
N TYR A 739 -5.04 3.82 9.61
CA TYR A 739 -4.97 4.69 10.79
C TYR A 739 -6.09 4.38 11.80
N THR A 740 -5.98 4.97 12.98
CA THR A 740 -7.02 4.94 14.01
C THR A 740 -8.29 5.69 13.59
N ASP A 741 -8.10 6.82 12.92
CA ASP A 741 -9.16 7.76 12.55
C ASP A 741 -9.30 7.94 11.03
N ASP A 742 -10.46 8.46 10.61
CA ASP A 742 -10.75 8.77 9.21
C ASP A 742 -9.83 9.88 8.68
N ILE A 743 -9.10 9.60 7.61
CA ILE A 743 -8.29 10.57 6.88
C ILE A 743 -9.22 11.63 6.27
N LYS A 744 -8.83 12.91 6.42
CA LYS A 744 -9.60 14.06 5.93
C LYS A 744 -9.01 14.67 4.68
N ALA A 745 -7.69 14.66 4.56
CA ALA A 745 -6.98 15.10 3.38
C ALA A 745 -5.60 14.43 3.31
N ASP A 746 -5.12 14.25 2.09
CA ASP A 746 -3.83 13.63 1.78
C ASP A 746 -3.19 14.36 0.58
N ASP A 747 -1.86 14.37 0.58
CA ASP A 747 -1.06 14.92 -0.51
C ASP A 747 0.38 14.40 -0.46
N PHE A 748 1.08 14.42 -1.59
CA PHE A 748 2.51 14.13 -1.61
C PHE A 748 3.32 15.31 -1.07
N LYS A 749 4.47 15.02 -0.46
CA LYS A 749 5.51 16.01 -0.28
C LYS A 749 6.05 16.39 -1.66
N PHE A 750 6.16 17.69 -1.94
CA PHE A 750 6.67 18.15 -3.22
C PHE A 750 8.10 17.63 -3.48
N GLY A 751 8.36 17.16 -4.70
CA GLY A 751 9.67 16.68 -5.15
C GLY A 751 10.00 15.22 -4.79
N THR A 752 9.09 14.49 -4.15
CA THR A 752 9.30 13.07 -3.82
C THR A 752 8.00 12.28 -3.89
N ASP A 753 8.07 11.03 -4.30
CA ASP A 753 7.01 10.02 -4.19
C ASP A 753 7.08 9.25 -2.86
N LYS A 754 8.23 9.30 -2.17
CA LYS A 754 8.48 8.53 -0.94
C LYS A 754 7.72 9.03 0.27
N ASN A 755 7.27 10.28 0.30
CA ASN A 755 6.69 10.88 1.49
C ASN A 755 5.32 11.48 1.21
N VAL A 756 4.37 11.09 2.06
CA VAL A 756 2.97 11.49 1.98
C VAL A 756 2.58 12.22 3.25
N ILE A 757 1.86 13.33 3.10
CA ILE A 757 1.32 14.10 4.22
C ILE A 757 -0.15 13.74 4.39
N VAL A 758 -0.51 13.30 5.59
CA VAL A 758 -1.86 12.81 5.93
C VAL A 758 -2.44 13.66 7.05
N ALA A 759 -3.60 14.27 6.80
CA ALA A 759 -4.36 14.99 7.81
C ALA A 759 -5.49 14.10 8.35
N LEU A 760 -5.34 13.65 9.60
CA LEU A 760 -6.38 13.01 10.42
C LEU A 760 -7.28 14.09 11.04
N PRO A 761 -8.40 13.77 11.73
CA PRO A 761 -9.32 14.77 12.24
C PRO A 761 -8.67 15.78 13.19
N HIS A 762 -7.65 15.35 13.93
CA HIS A 762 -7.01 16.14 14.99
C HIS A 762 -5.49 16.12 14.97
N GLU A 763 -4.88 15.49 13.96
CA GLU A 763 -3.46 15.23 13.85
C GLU A 763 -3.02 15.30 12.39
N VAL A 764 -1.74 15.58 12.16
CA VAL A 764 -1.15 15.62 10.81
C VAL A 764 0.17 14.86 10.89
N ASN A 765 0.31 13.86 10.02
CA ASN A 765 1.45 12.96 10.01
C ASN A 765 2.11 12.97 8.63
N MET A 766 3.43 12.75 8.58
CA MET A 766 4.14 12.41 7.35
C MET A 766 4.42 10.92 7.35
N VAL A 767 4.23 10.27 6.21
CA VAL A 767 4.28 8.82 6.06
C VAL A 767 5.19 8.48 4.91
N ASN A 768 6.16 7.63 5.20
CA ASN A 768 7.05 7.06 4.21
C ASN A 768 6.35 5.94 3.43
N HIS A 769 6.56 5.90 2.12
CA HIS A 769 6.15 4.85 1.19
C HIS A 769 6.44 3.44 1.74
N ALA A 770 7.62 3.25 2.35
CA ALA A 770 8.05 1.98 2.93
C ALA A 770 7.07 1.41 3.98
N ARG A 771 6.25 2.26 4.60
CA ARG A 771 5.26 1.84 5.60
C ARG A 771 3.91 1.44 5.00
N LEU A 772 3.68 1.61 3.70
CA LEU A 772 2.50 1.07 3.03
C LEU A 772 2.72 -0.42 2.74
N LYS A 773 1.77 -1.25 3.16
CA LYS A 773 1.85 -2.71 3.05
C LYS A 773 0.89 -3.19 1.96
N LYS A 774 1.18 -4.36 1.38
CA LYS A 774 0.22 -5.05 0.51
C LYS A 774 -1.08 -5.28 1.29
N PRO A 775 -2.26 -5.15 0.65
CA PRO A 775 -3.53 -5.40 1.31
C PRO A 775 -3.64 -6.89 1.65
N THR A 776 -3.58 -7.20 2.94
CA THR A 776 -3.76 -8.53 3.53
C THR A 776 -4.75 -8.42 4.66
N ARG A 777 -5.27 -9.55 5.15
CA ARG A 777 -6.23 -9.52 6.26
C ARG A 777 -5.68 -8.74 7.47
N GLU A 778 -4.38 -8.85 7.72
CA GLU A 778 -3.68 -8.24 8.84
C GLU A 778 -3.42 -6.74 8.61
N SER A 779 -2.92 -6.34 7.43
CA SER A 779 -2.68 -4.91 7.14
C SER A 779 -3.98 -4.11 7.07
N ILE A 780 -5.08 -4.74 6.65
CA ILE A 780 -6.42 -4.15 6.65
C ILE A 780 -7.00 -4.06 8.07
N ALA A 781 -6.79 -5.08 8.92
CA ALA A 781 -7.24 -5.02 10.31
C ALA A 781 -6.45 -3.98 11.15
N GLY A 782 -5.20 -3.69 10.76
CA GLY A 782 -4.31 -2.79 11.48
C GLY A 782 -3.79 -3.39 12.79
N GLU A 783 -2.73 -2.82 13.33
CA GLU A 783 -2.02 -3.33 14.52
C GLU A 783 -2.75 -3.02 15.86
N PHE A 784 -3.89 -2.30 15.79
CA PHE A 784 -4.69 -1.88 16.94
C PHE A 784 -5.35 -3.03 17.73
N GLY A 785 -5.29 -4.26 17.21
CA GLY A 785 -5.86 -5.46 17.84
C GLY A 785 -4.92 -6.28 18.74
N ILE A 786 -3.62 -5.95 18.82
CA ILE A 786 -2.62 -6.86 19.40
C ILE A 786 -2.11 -6.41 20.79
N ALA A 787 -2.50 -5.24 21.30
CA ALA A 787 -2.09 -4.76 22.63
C ALA A 787 -2.78 -5.46 23.84
N GLY A 788 -3.50 -6.58 23.63
CA GLY A 788 -4.23 -7.30 24.70
C GLY A 788 -4.09 -8.82 24.73
N ARG A 789 -3.26 -9.44 23.88
CA ARG A 789 -3.13 -10.91 23.82
C ARG A 789 -1.69 -11.39 23.66
N LYS A 790 -0.78 -10.94 24.52
CA LYS A 790 0.35 -11.78 24.96
C LYS A 790 0.03 -12.34 26.35
N GLY A 791 -0.87 -13.32 26.36
CA GLY A 791 -1.12 -14.19 27.51
C GLY A 791 -0.84 -15.62 27.12
N SER A 792 0.34 -16.12 27.52
CA SER A 792 0.67 -17.54 27.48
C SER A 792 -0.41 -18.34 28.23
N GLY A 793 -1.15 -19.18 27.52
CA GLY A 793 -2.23 -19.96 28.13
C GLY A 793 -2.71 -21.05 27.19
N ARG A 794 -1.88 -22.10 27.00
CA ARG A 794 -2.36 -23.40 26.52
C ARG A 794 -3.45 -23.90 27.46
N ILE A 795 -4.71 -23.76 27.05
CA ILE A 795 -5.81 -24.60 27.57
C ILE A 795 -5.99 -25.72 26.56
N GLY A 796 -5.34 -26.85 26.83
CA GLY A 796 -5.62 -28.09 26.13
C GLY A 796 -6.98 -28.63 26.57
N THR A 797 -7.89 -28.84 25.63
CA THR A 797 -9.04 -29.73 25.81
C THR A 797 -8.73 -31.07 25.14
N PRO A 798 -8.75 -32.20 25.88
CA PRO A 798 -8.46 -33.51 25.33
C PRO A 798 -9.74 -34.13 24.73
N ALA A 799 -10.17 -33.69 23.54
CA ALA A 799 -11.36 -34.31 22.90
C ALA A 799 -11.56 -34.10 21.38
N SER A 800 -10.57 -33.72 20.57
CA SER A 800 -10.76 -33.57 19.11
C SER A 800 -9.82 -34.41 18.24
N GLY A 801 -9.32 -35.51 18.79
CA GLY A 801 -8.65 -36.56 18.01
C GLY A 801 -9.61 -37.71 17.72
N ARG A 802 -10.45 -37.60 16.68
CA ARG A 802 -11.04 -38.72 15.92
C ARG A 802 -11.86 -38.19 14.74
N TYR A 803 -11.71 -38.85 13.60
CA TYR A 803 -12.25 -38.56 12.25
C TYR A 803 -11.40 -37.64 11.36
N LYS A 804 -10.24 -38.15 10.95
CA LYS A 804 -9.74 -37.95 9.57
C LYS A 804 -10.08 -39.23 8.80
N LEU A 805 -10.99 -39.14 7.83
CA LEU A 805 -11.20 -40.18 6.82
C LEU A 805 -10.00 -40.16 5.87
N GLY A 806 -9.36 -41.31 5.71
CA GLY A 806 -8.21 -41.51 4.83
C GLY A 806 -8.66 -41.86 3.41
N LYS A 807 -7.74 -41.72 2.46
CA LYS A 807 -7.95 -41.79 1.02
C LYS A 807 -8.27 -43.20 0.46
N ASP A 808 -8.66 -44.16 1.30
CA ASP A 808 -8.92 -45.57 0.92
C ASP A 808 -10.29 -46.14 1.39
N ASP A 809 -11.22 -45.31 1.87
CA ASP A 809 -12.56 -45.80 2.24
C ASP A 809 -13.48 -45.89 1.01
N ILE A 810 -13.49 -47.06 0.39
CA ILE A 810 -14.37 -47.49 -0.71
C ILE A 810 -15.79 -47.74 -0.17
N VAL A 811 -16.80 -47.13 -0.76
CA VAL A 811 -18.21 -47.40 -0.50
C VAL A 811 -18.66 -48.59 -1.37
N GLU A 812 -19.00 -49.72 -0.75
CA GLU A 812 -19.72 -50.82 -1.41
C GLU A 812 -21.19 -50.44 -1.65
N GLU A 813 -21.69 -50.75 -2.86
CA GLU A 813 -23.06 -50.55 -3.30
C GLU A 813 -24.06 -51.38 -2.47
N ALA A 814 -25.19 -50.75 -2.11
CA ALA A 814 -26.27 -51.38 -1.38
C ALA A 814 -27.27 -52.09 -2.31
N TYR A 815 -27.60 -53.34 -1.97
CA TYR A 815 -28.92 -53.92 -2.18
C TYR A 815 -29.77 -53.76 -0.93
#